data_AF-A0A8H6ZPR0-F1
#
_entry.id   AF-A0A8H6ZPR0-F1
#
_cell.length_a   1.000
_cell.length_b   1.000
_cell.length_c   1.000
_cell.angle_alpha   90.00
_cell.angle_beta   90.00
_cell.angle_gamma   90.00
#
_symmetry.space_group_name_H-M   'P 1'
#
loop_
_entity.id
_entity.type
_entity.pdbx_description
1 polymer ?
#
loop_
_entity_poly.entity_id
_entity_poly.type
_entity_poly.pdbx_seq_one_letter_code
_entity_poly.pdbx_strand_id
1 'polypeptide(L)'
;MPLRFAYYCSGHGYGHATRVSAFACHLLSVPSEHEGENPTICIVSSAPKHVFADSIARGAEYRYAEIDPVIVQPLAYRVDRQKSVQVLKRFLDSKNTLLETEKTWLRQTRIDCVLSDAAFLGCLAAKSAGIPSILITNFTFDSVYSYLSTSFIDGVASPEPAAVNHLRPPHRQQHPQKHTVPQHHRHTSSFDALIPDNPIPLAQLVPLVEQIHHGYRCADLLLLLPGAIPIPSFAVDPPLPSPDWVDINCNRFRPEIIEHLIKSPASYTLHPPVQSPSSSLNIPRSVIKAPLLVRPPSSSIYTQSGRSKLLSSIGVPPHYHNASKTRILIVSFGGQVFRRPSRTPSRSTTPTNGSRSTSPERKGKILSPPTTPKRPVLNDSSVTNINGLGISDVPSLNVAMPMPGSPPTLSAPSRIATPSHIWIPGAPPASKPPHMCTPPVPCTELPVVSTIPPTPNVTPNENAPLGDPIDSEYADEEVRLLPDLSWIAIVCGVSKEQWNATQKDGSSELPDGFYVAPRDVYMPDLTAVGDVLLGKLGYGTVSECVDACTPFVYVSRPLFIEEHGLRLLLEQEGVGVELSRQSYEAGDWASAVEEAFARGTDMKARKRKYGDPAWRCSEDANDGHASVCGGGRGMGSGAKDRQVEGREMAAQVMDWIKKWT
;
A
#
# COMPACT_ATOMS: atom_id res chain seq x y z
N MET A 1 -29.22 26.39 19.11
CA MET A 1 -28.06 25.78 19.80
C MET A 1 -27.16 25.16 18.75
N PRO A 2 -25.83 25.21 18.89
CA PRO A 2 -24.91 24.57 17.95
C PRO A 2 -25.10 23.05 17.92
N LEU A 3 -25.16 22.46 16.72
CA LEU A 3 -25.22 21.02 16.54
C LEU A 3 -23.92 20.34 17.01
N ARG A 4 -24.08 19.24 17.75
CA ARG A 4 -22.98 18.44 18.30
C ARG A 4 -22.91 17.08 17.61
N PHE A 5 -21.77 16.79 17.01
CA PHE A 5 -21.52 15.57 16.26
C PHE A 5 -20.57 14.63 17.01
N ALA A 6 -20.86 13.34 17.01
CA ALA A 6 -19.86 12.31 17.29
C ALA A 6 -19.48 11.64 15.97
N TYR A 7 -18.22 11.73 15.56
CA TYR A 7 -17.73 11.14 14.32
C TYR A 7 -16.89 9.90 14.62
N TYR A 8 -17.49 8.73 14.49
CA TYR A 8 -16.82 7.44 14.68
C TYR A 8 -15.98 7.13 13.45
N CYS A 9 -14.72 6.78 13.65
CA CYS A 9 -13.77 6.55 12.57
C CYS A 9 -13.00 5.25 12.84
N SER A 10 -13.11 4.29 11.92
CA SER A 10 -12.38 3.01 11.99
C SER A 10 -10.88 3.21 12.28
N GLY A 11 -10.33 2.37 13.15
CA GLY A 11 -8.88 2.31 13.40
C GLY A 11 -8.07 1.66 12.27
N HIS A 12 -8.72 1.19 11.19
CA HIS A 12 -8.10 0.36 10.14
C HIS A 12 -7.21 1.14 9.17
N GLY A 13 -6.10 1.65 9.67
CA GLY A 13 -5.12 2.40 8.89
C GLY A 13 -5.56 3.85 8.60
N TYR A 14 -4.61 4.66 8.14
CA TYR A 14 -4.78 6.11 8.16
C TYR A 14 -5.73 6.67 7.09
N GLY A 15 -6.15 5.88 6.09
CA GLY A 15 -7.05 6.33 5.03
C GLY A 15 -8.46 6.70 5.53
N HIS A 16 -8.93 6.06 6.60
CA HIS A 16 -10.16 6.46 7.31
C HIS A 16 -9.95 7.78 8.06
N ALA A 17 -8.86 7.88 8.81
CA ALA A 17 -8.56 9.07 9.61
C ALA A 17 -8.35 10.34 8.75
N THR A 18 -7.68 10.24 7.58
CA THR A 18 -7.46 11.41 6.71
C THR A 18 -8.73 11.93 6.07
N ARG A 19 -9.63 11.06 5.58
CA ARG A 19 -10.91 11.49 4.99
C ARG A 19 -11.90 12.00 6.04
N VAL A 20 -11.91 11.40 7.24
CA VAL A 20 -12.65 11.91 8.40
C VAL A 20 -12.15 13.30 8.80
N SER A 21 -10.84 13.50 8.91
CA SER A 21 -10.26 14.81 9.23
C SER A 21 -10.60 15.86 8.15
N ALA A 22 -10.53 15.49 6.86
CA ALA A 22 -10.91 16.38 5.77
C ALA A 22 -12.39 16.81 5.85
N PHE A 23 -13.33 15.88 6.04
CA PHE A 23 -14.74 16.22 6.17
C PHE A 23 -15.06 16.99 7.46
N ALA A 24 -14.41 16.65 8.57
CA ALA A 24 -14.53 17.39 9.83
C ALA A 24 -14.08 18.86 9.66
N CYS A 25 -13.00 19.12 8.91
CA CYS A 25 -12.60 20.49 8.56
C CYS A 25 -13.68 21.25 7.77
N HIS A 26 -14.36 20.60 6.82
CA HIS A 26 -15.46 21.23 6.08
C HIS A 26 -16.67 21.52 6.97
N LEU A 27 -17.09 20.55 7.79
CA LEU A 27 -18.25 20.67 8.67
C LEU A 27 -18.04 21.74 9.75
N LEU A 28 -16.85 21.81 10.37
CA LEU A 28 -16.47 22.90 11.30
C LEU A 28 -16.38 24.29 10.64
N SER A 29 -16.31 24.34 9.29
CA SER A 29 -16.22 25.59 8.53
C SER A 29 -17.56 26.01 7.91
N VAL A 30 -18.66 25.32 8.20
CA VAL A 30 -20.00 25.77 7.78
C VAL A 30 -20.37 27.02 8.58
N PRO A 31 -20.67 28.17 7.93
CA PRO A 31 -21.08 29.38 8.64
C PRO A 31 -22.38 29.13 9.40
N SER A 32 -22.45 29.58 10.66
CA SER A 32 -23.72 29.73 11.36
C SER A 32 -24.35 31.10 11.09
N GLU A 33 -25.68 31.17 11.17
CA GLU A 33 -26.44 32.42 11.08
C GLU A 33 -26.25 33.31 12.32
N HIS A 34 -25.76 32.73 13.44
CA HIS A 34 -25.56 33.41 14.72
C HIS A 34 -24.15 33.14 15.28
N GLU A 35 -23.52 34.17 15.83
CA GLU A 35 -22.20 34.04 16.50
C GLU A 35 -22.27 33.05 17.67
N GLY A 36 -21.32 32.11 17.71
CA GLY A 36 -21.27 31.07 18.74
C GLY A 36 -22.09 29.80 18.47
N GLU A 37 -22.82 29.72 17.35
CA GLU A 37 -23.61 28.54 16.98
C GLU A 37 -22.94 27.62 15.93
N ASN A 38 -21.62 27.73 15.74
CA ASN A 38 -20.86 26.82 14.86
C ASN A 38 -20.97 25.36 15.34
N PRO A 39 -21.05 24.37 14.42
CA PRO A 39 -21.13 22.97 14.80
C PRO A 39 -19.86 22.51 15.55
N THR A 40 -20.02 21.55 16.45
CA THR A 40 -18.92 20.94 17.22
C THR A 40 -18.78 19.46 16.89
N ILE A 41 -17.56 18.94 16.83
CA ILE A 41 -17.29 17.54 16.46
C ILE A 41 -16.39 16.89 17.51
N CYS A 42 -16.82 15.74 18.02
CA CYS A 42 -15.98 14.82 18.80
C CYS A 42 -15.64 13.60 17.94
N ILE A 43 -14.39 13.46 17.54
CA ILE A 43 -13.89 12.32 16.77
C ILE A 43 -13.65 11.15 17.73
N VAL A 44 -14.21 9.98 17.41
CA VAL A 44 -14.12 8.75 18.21
C VAL A 44 -13.40 7.68 17.39
N SER A 45 -12.17 7.31 17.77
CA SER A 45 -11.34 6.38 17.00
C SER A 45 -10.20 5.79 17.81
N SER A 46 -9.72 4.59 17.47
CA SER A 46 -8.43 4.08 17.93
C SER A 46 -7.24 4.49 17.05
N ALA A 47 -7.49 5.14 15.90
CA ALA A 47 -6.43 5.72 15.08
C ALA A 47 -5.67 6.84 15.84
N PRO A 48 -4.34 6.98 15.65
CA PRO A 48 -3.54 7.93 16.42
C PRO A 48 -4.01 9.39 16.27
N LYS A 49 -4.18 10.10 17.40
CA LYS A 49 -4.66 11.49 17.46
C LYS A 49 -3.98 12.46 16.47
N HIS A 50 -2.68 12.29 16.20
CA HIS A 50 -1.93 13.18 15.31
C HIS A 50 -2.40 13.15 13.85
N VAL A 51 -3.08 12.08 13.40
CA VAL A 51 -3.62 12.00 12.02
C VAL A 51 -4.81 12.95 11.83
N PHE A 52 -5.46 13.36 12.93
CA PHE A 52 -6.57 14.32 12.94
C PHE A 52 -6.13 15.77 13.23
N ALA A 53 -4.83 16.09 13.11
CA ALA A 53 -4.29 17.39 13.52
C ALA A 53 -5.01 18.59 12.86
N ASP A 54 -5.35 18.48 11.57
CA ASP A 54 -6.00 19.57 10.81
C ASP A 54 -7.41 19.91 11.32
N SER A 55 -8.18 18.89 11.74
CA SER A 55 -9.53 19.08 12.28
C SER A 55 -9.48 19.48 13.76
N ILE A 56 -8.54 18.94 14.53
CA ILE A 56 -8.29 19.36 15.92
C ILE A 56 -7.87 20.83 15.98
N ALA A 57 -7.02 21.29 15.05
CA ALA A 57 -6.63 22.70 14.93
C ALA A 57 -7.80 23.64 14.61
N ARG A 58 -8.92 23.11 14.10
CA ARG A 58 -10.19 23.83 13.87
C ARG A 58 -11.21 23.67 15.00
N GLY A 59 -10.84 23.01 16.10
CA GLY A 59 -11.71 22.82 17.26
C GLY A 59 -12.40 21.45 17.36
N ALA A 60 -12.02 20.45 16.56
CA ALA A 60 -12.47 19.07 16.80
C ALA A 60 -11.91 18.53 18.12
N GLU A 61 -12.77 17.93 18.93
CA GLU A 61 -12.37 17.09 20.05
C GLU A 61 -11.97 15.69 19.56
N TYR A 62 -11.18 14.97 20.36
CA TYR A 62 -10.78 13.58 20.08
C TYR A 62 -10.90 12.72 21.33
N ARG A 63 -11.59 11.58 21.20
CA ARG A 63 -11.67 10.51 22.19
C ARG A 63 -11.14 9.20 21.59
N TYR A 64 -10.19 8.57 22.29
CA TYR A 64 -9.74 7.23 21.96
C TYR A 64 -10.83 6.20 22.32
N ALA A 65 -11.19 5.32 21.37
CA ALA A 65 -12.06 4.18 21.63
C ALA A 65 -11.86 3.07 20.58
N GLU A 66 -11.91 1.81 21.02
CA GLU A 66 -11.95 0.65 20.11
C GLU A 66 -13.40 0.38 19.69
N ILE A 67 -13.75 0.77 18.48
CA ILE A 67 -15.15 0.87 18.01
C ILE A 67 -15.46 -0.01 16.78
N ASP A 68 -14.47 -0.72 16.24
CA ASP A 68 -14.62 -1.64 15.11
C ASP A 68 -13.65 -2.84 15.15
N PRO A 69 -14.06 -4.02 14.63
CA PRO A 69 -13.20 -5.19 14.53
C PRO A 69 -12.31 -5.13 13.27
N VAL A 70 -11.02 -4.86 13.46
CA VAL A 70 -10.03 -4.71 12.38
C VAL A 70 -9.64 -6.03 11.67
N ILE A 71 -9.49 -5.99 10.34
CA ILE A 71 -8.89 -7.08 9.55
C ILE A 71 -7.39 -7.17 9.82
N VAL A 72 -6.90 -8.38 10.10
CA VAL A 72 -5.51 -8.64 10.50
C VAL A 72 -4.61 -8.83 9.28
N GLN A 73 -3.62 -7.94 9.17
CA GLN A 73 -2.65 -7.91 8.06
C GLN A 73 -1.23 -8.24 8.59
N PRO A 74 -0.76 -9.48 8.47
CA PRO A 74 0.61 -9.83 8.87
C PRO A 74 1.68 -9.22 7.94
N LEU A 75 1.34 -8.98 6.66
CA LEU A 75 2.21 -8.37 5.63
C LEU A 75 1.41 -7.31 4.84
N ALA A 76 2.02 -6.64 3.85
CA ALA A 76 1.40 -5.52 3.15
C ALA A 76 0.16 -5.88 2.31
N TYR A 77 0.15 -7.10 1.78
CA TYR A 77 -0.87 -7.63 0.88
C TYR A 77 -1.53 -8.92 1.40
N ARG A 78 -1.03 -9.50 2.49
CA ARG A 78 -1.58 -10.73 3.09
C ARG A 78 -2.68 -10.42 4.12
N VAL A 79 -3.74 -11.21 4.10
CA VAL A 79 -4.80 -11.24 5.12
C VAL A 79 -4.66 -12.54 5.93
N ASP A 80 -4.70 -12.43 7.26
CA ASP A 80 -4.86 -13.59 8.15
C ASP A 80 -6.35 -13.78 8.43
N ARG A 81 -7.03 -14.62 7.64
CA ARG A 81 -8.49 -14.78 7.72
C ARG A 81 -8.92 -15.34 9.09
N GLN A 82 -8.21 -16.35 9.57
CA GLN A 82 -8.49 -17.06 10.81
C GLN A 82 -8.39 -16.13 12.01
N LYS A 83 -7.32 -15.33 12.10
CA LYS A 83 -7.15 -14.35 13.19
C LYS A 83 -8.08 -13.15 13.04
N SER A 84 -8.40 -12.73 11.82
CA SER A 84 -9.44 -11.70 11.59
C SER A 84 -10.81 -12.15 12.14
N VAL A 85 -11.21 -13.41 11.89
CA VAL A 85 -12.46 -13.95 12.46
C VAL A 85 -12.39 -14.11 13.98
N GLN A 86 -11.22 -14.40 14.56
CA GLN A 86 -11.05 -14.40 16.01
C GLN A 86 -11.17 -12.99 16.62
N VAL A 87 -10.64 -11.96 15.95
CA VAL A 87 -10.81 -10.55 16.34
C VAL A 87 -12.29 -10.16 16.29
N LEU A 88 -12.99 -10.50 15.20
CA LEU A 88 -14.42 -10.24 15.07
C LEU A 88 -15.24 -10.90 16.17
N LYS A 89 -15.01 -12.19 16.46
CA LYS A 89 -15.72 -12.90 17.55
C LYS A 89 -15.54 -12.19 18.89
N ARG A 90 -14.29 -11.92 19.31
CA ARG A 90 -13.99 -11.22 20.58
C ARG A 90 -14.64 -9.84 20.67
N PHE A 91 -14.66 -9.10 19.56
CA PHE A 91 -15.35 -7.81 19.50
C PHE A 91 -16.86 -7.99 19.70
N LEU A 92 -17.49 -8.90 18.96
CA LEU A 92 -18.92 -9.17 19.05
C LEU A 92 -19.35 -9.69 20.43
N ASP A 93 -18.51 -10.49 21.10
CA ASP A 93 -18.74 -10.95 22.48
C ASP A 93 -18.86 -9.78 23.48
N SER A 94 -18.12 -8.68 23.23
CA SER A 94 -18.14 -7.45 24.05
C SER A 94 -19.13 -6.37 23.57
N LYS A 95 -19.72 -6.53 22.38
CA LYS A 95 -20.51 -5.52 21.65
C LYS A 95 -21.60 -4.88 22.50
N ASN A 96 -22.34 -5.65 23.28
CA ASN A 96 -23.48 -5.13 24.06
C ASN A 96 -23.02 -4.21 25.21
N THR A 97 -21.86 -4.50 25.83
CA THR A 97 -21.25 -3.64 26.86
C THR A 97 -20.70 -2.36 26.25
N LEU A 98 -20.04 -2.45 25.08
CA LEU A 98 -19.60 -1.29 24.32
C LEU A 98 -20.79 -0.41 23.90
N LEU A 99 -21.87 -1.03 23.39
CA LEU A 99 -23.09 -0.33 22.97
C LEU A 99 -23.71 0.51 24.09
N GLU A 100 -23.91 -0.04 25.29
CA GLU A 100 -24.48 0.73 26.39
C GLU A 100 -23.53 1.81 26.93
N THR A 101 -22.20 1.59 26.84
CA THR A 101 -21.18 2.60 27.15
C THR A 101 -21.29 3.79 26.19
N GLU A 102 -21.27 3.53 24.89
CA GLU A 102 -21.32 4.55 23.84
C GLU A 102 -22.66 5.29 23.81
N LYS A 103 -23.79 4.57 23.94
CA LYS A 103 -25.14 5.15 24.11
C LYS A 103 -25.23 6.10 25.32
N THR A 104 -24.64 5.71 26.44
CA THR A 104 -24.63 6.53 27.67
C THR A 104 -23.79 7.80 27.44
N TRP A 105 -22.62 7.66 26.83
CA TRP A 105 -21.75 8.78 26.49
C TRP A 105 -22.41 9.76 25.50
N LEU A 106 -23.01 9.27 24.41
CA LEU A 106 -23.75 10.09 23.44
C LEU A 106 -24.82 10.97 24.11
N ARG A 107 -25.58 10.39 25.06
CA ARG A 107 -26.61 11.12 25.83
C ARG A 107 -26.01 12.14 26.81
N GLN A 108 -24.95 11.78 27.54
CA GLN A 108 -24.28 12.66 28.50
C GLN A 108 -23.63 13.87 27.80
N THR A 109 -23.00 13.65 26.65
CA THR A 109 -22.37 14.70 25.84
C THR A 109 -23.38 15.53 25.04
N ARG A 110 -24.66 15.10 24.98
CA ARG A 110 -25.74 15.71 24.19
C ARG A 110 -25.38 15.79 22.71
N ILE A 111 -25.04 14.64 22.13
CA ILE A 111 -24.79 14.52 20.69
C ILE A 111 -26.13 14.52 19.94
N ASP A 112 -26.24 15.39 18.93
CA ASP A 112 -27.44 15.55 18.11
C ASP A 112 -27.43 14.62 16.89
N CYS A 113 -26.25 14.27 16.37
CA CYS A 113 -26.10 13.35 15.25
C CYS A 113 -24.80 12.55 15.32
N VAL A 114 -24.85 11.28 14.93
CA VAL A 114 -23.66 10.44 14.76
C VAL A 114 -23.26 10.36 13.30
N LEU A 115 -22.01 10.73 13.01
CA LEU A 115 -21.36 10.39 11.74
C LEU A 115 -20.54 9.11 11.94
N SER A 116 -20.54 8.21 10.97
CA SER A 116 -19.74 6.98 11.03
C SER A 116 -18.98 6.74 9.74
N ASP A 117 -17.67 6.53 9.87
CA ASP A 117 -16.78 6.09 8.81
C ASP A 117 -16.41 4.62 9.05
N ALA A 118 -17.07 3.74 8.30
CA ALA A 118 -17.00 2.27 8.39
C ALA A 118 -17.29 1.64 9.77
N ALA A 119 -17.62 2.40 10.82
CA ALA A 119 -17.80 1.88 12.17
C ALA A 119 -19.28 1.58 12.52
N PHE A 120 -19.71 0.32 12.36
CA PHE A 120 -21.11 -0.08 12.58
C PHE A 120 -21.63 0.22 14.00
N LEU A 121 -20.75 0.18 15.00
CA LEU A 121 -21.11 0.41 16.41
C LEU A 121 -21.66 1.84 16.63
N GLY A 122 -21.13 2.84 15.93
CA GLY A 122 -21.60 4.23 16.04
C GLY A 122 -23.07 4.37 15.61
N CYS A 123 -23.44 3.77 14.47
CA CYS A 123 -24.82 3.76 13.98
C CYS A 123 -25.77 3.02 14.94
N LEU A 124 -25.33 1.88 15.48
CA LEU A 124 -26.09 1.10 16.47
C LEU A 124 -26.28 1.87 17.78
N ALA A 125 -25.24 2.57 18.25
CA ALA A 125 -25.28 3.40 19.45
C ALA A 125 -26.18 4.63 19.27
N ALA A 126 -26.14 5.29 18.11
CA ALA A 126 -27.05 6.39 17.77
C ALA A 126 -28.52 5.94 17.87
N LYS A 127 -28.85 4.79 17.26
CA LYS A 127 -30.21 4.25 17.27
C LYS A 127 -30.68 3.86 18.66
N SER A 128 -29.81 3.28 19.48
CA SER A 128 -30.08 2.95 20.90
C SER A 128 -30.19 4.20 21.79
N ALA A 129 -29.46 5.27 21.45
CA ALA A 129 -29.55 6.56 22.13
C ALA A 129 -30.84 7.32 21.75
N GLY A 130 -31.34 7.13 20.53
CA GLY A 130 -32.54 7.79 20.00
C GLY A 130 -32.24 9.01 19.12
N ILE A 131 -31.08 9.05 18.47
CA ILE A 131 -30.58 10.16 17.63
C ILE A 131 -30.25 9.65 16.21
N PRO A 132 -30.23 10.51 15.18
CA PRO A 132 -29.92 10.11 13.81
C PRO A 132 -28.48 9.66 13.64
N SER A 133 -28.24 8.84 12.61
CA SER A 133 -26.88 8.59 12.14
C SER A 133 -26.70 8.58 10.62
N ILE A 134 -25.54 9.07 10.20
CA ILE A 134 -25.11 9.19 8.80
C ILE A 134 -23.88 8.28 8.62
N LEU A 135 -23.96 7.31 7.71
CA LEU A 135 -22.83 6.50 7.29
C LEU A 135 -22.10 7.22 6.14
N ILE A 136 -20.81 7.47 6.28
CA ILE A 136 -19.96 8.16 5.31
C ILE A 136 -18.83 7.22 4.93
N THR A 137 -18.95 6.53 3.78
CA THR A 137 -17.98 5.50 3.39
C THR A 137 -18.07 5.10 1.92
N ASN A 138 -17.04 4.44 1.41
CA ASN A 138 -17.05 3.69 0.14
C ASN A 138 -17.22 2.17 0.35
N PHE A 139 -17.03 1.65 1.58
CA PHE A 139 -17.21 0.23 1.91
C PHE A 139 -17.68 0.01 3.35
N THR A 140 -18.18 -1.20 3.64
CA THR A 140 -18.58 -1.63 4.99
C THR A 140 -17.92 -2.96 5.37
N PHE A 141 -17.63 -3.16 6.66
CA PHE A 141 -16.91 -4.34 7.14
C PHE A 141 -17.72 -5.64 7.07
N ASP A 142 -19.05 -5.59 6.98
CA ASP A 142 -19.88 -6.77 6.71
C ASP A 142 -19.49 -7.39 5.34
N SER A 143 -19.35 -6.57 4.31
CA SER A 143 -18.83 -6.95 3.00
C SER A 143 -17.39 -7.46 3.06
N VAL A 144 -16.51 -6.83 3.85
CA VAL A 144 -15.10 -7.26 3.97
C VAL A 144 -14.97 -8.60 4.72
N TYR A 145 -15.69 -8.79 5.83
CA TYR A 145 -15.70 -10.05 6.58
C TYR A 145 -16.39 -11.17 5.82
N SER A 146 -17.47 -10.88 5.09
CA SER A 146 -18.10 -11.84 4.17
C SER A 146 -17.11 -12.33 3.11
N TYR A 147 -16.25 -11.44 2.60
CA TYR A 147 -15.26 -11.76 1.57
C TYR A 147 -14.17 -12.74 2.04
N LEU A 148 -13.97 -12.91 3.36
CA LEU A 148 -13.08 -13.95 3.89
C LEU A 148 -13.52 -15.39 3.54
N SER A 149 -14.73 -15.57 3.01
CA SER A 149 -15.20 -16.84 2.44
C SER A 149 -14.84 -17.06 0.96
N THR A 150 -14.24 -16.08 0.28
CA THR A 150 -13.87 -16.20 -1.14
C THR A 150 -13.01 -17.45 -1.39
N SER A 151 -13.33 -18.20 -2.45
CA SER A 151 -12.58 -19.39 -2.86
C SER A 151 -11.23 -19.05 -3.50
N PHE A 152 -10.95 -17.77 -3.77
CA PHE A 152 -9.62 -17.32 -4.17
C PHE A 152 -8.61 -17.67 -3.07
N ILE A 153 -7.51 -18.32 -3.43
CA ILE A 153 -6.40 -18.63 -2.52
C ILE A 153 -5.23 -17.72 -2.86
N ASP A 154 -4.87 -16.86 -1.91
CA ASP A 154 -3.67 -16.05 -2.02
C ASP A 154 -2.44 -16.94 -1.81
N GLY A 155 -1.80 -17.33 -2.90
CA GLY A 155 -0.60 -18.15 -2.91
C GLY A 155 0.15 -17.93 -4.21
N VAL A 156 1.46 -18.14 -4.20
CA VAL A 156 2.23 -18.21 -5.45
C VAL A 156 1.64 -19.40 -6.22
N ALA A 157 1.11 -19.12 -7.42
CA ALA A 157 0.61 -20.16 -8.29
C ALA A 157 1.70 -21.23 -8.46
N SER A 158 1.38 -22.48 -8.17
CA SER A 158 2.25 -23.57 -8.61
C SER A 158 2.31 -23.45 -10.14
N PRO A 159 3.50 -23.36 -10.76
CA PRO A 159 3.58 -23.31 -12.22
C PRO A 159 2.85 -24.54 -12.76
N GLU A 160 1.86 -24.32 -13.63
CA GLU A 160 1.12 -25.43 -14.21
C GLU A 160 2.10 -26.41 -14.87
N PRO A 161 1.87 -27.73 -14.75
CA PRO A 161 2.66 -28.69 -15.50
C PRO A 161 2.39 -28.45 -16.99
N ALA A 162 3.39 -27.90 -17.69
CA ALA A 162 3.33 -27.66 -19.13
C ALA A 162 2.76 -28.90 -19.84
N ALA A 163 1.76 -28.68 -20.70
CA ALA A 163 1.00 -29.74 -21.34
C ALA A 163 1.92 -30.70 -22.11
N VAL A 164 2.20 -31.88 -21.53
CA VAL A 164 3.02 -32.91 -22.17
C VAL A 164 2.20 -33.57 -23.27
N ASN A 165 2.33 -33.03 -24.48
CA ASN A 165 1.85 -33.64 -25.71
C ASN A 165 2.64 -34.93 -26.00
N HIS A 166 2.16 -36.06 -25.49
CA HIS A 166 2.64 -37.38 -25.91
C HIS A 166 1.49 -38.29 -26.34
N LEU A 167 1.48 -38.60 -27.64
CA LEU A 167 0.65 -39.63 -28.23
C LEU A 167 0.91 -40.98 -27.53
N ARG A 168 -0.17 -41.65 -27.12
CA ARG A 168 -0.13 -43.06 -26.70
C ARG A 168 -0.11 -43.99 -27.92
N PRO A 169 0.80 -44.98 -27.96
CA PRO A 169 0.52 -46.30 -28.51
C PRO A 169 0.12 -47.29 -27.39
N PRO A 170 -0.56 -48.41 -27.72
CA PRO A 170 -1.26 -49.22 -26.71
C PRO A 170 -0.48 -50.45 -26.17
N HIS A 171 -0.85 -50.83 -24.93
CA HIS A 171 -0.75 -52.15 -24.29
C HIS A 171 0.56 -52.96 -24.28
N ARG A 172 1.11 -53.16 -23.07
CA ARG A 172 1.32 -54.52 -22.52
C ARG A 172 1.24 -54.53 -20.99
N GLN A 173 0.78 -55.63 -20.42
CA GLN A 173 0.65 -55.85 -18.96
C GLN A 173 1.99 -56.29 -18.34
N GLN A 174 2.29 -55.89 -17.10
CA GLN A 174 2.75 -56.80 -16.00
C GLN A 174 3.05 -56.06 -14.67
N HIS A 175 2.54 -56.66 -13.59
CA HIS A 175 2.89 -56.61 -12.14
C HIS A 175 3.29 -55.32 -11.37
N PRO A 176 2.91 -55.23 -10.07
CA PRO A 176 3.28 -54.12 -9.19
C PRO A 176 4.57 -54.40 -8.38
N GLN A 177 5.49 -53.44 -8.33
CA GLN A 177 6.52 -53.39 -7.29
C GLN A 177 6.54 -52.02 -6.61
N LYS A 178 6.64 -52.06 -5.27
CA LYS A 178 6.69 -50.87 -4.41
C LYS A 178 8.11 -50.30 -4.42
N HIS A 179 8.27 -49.08 -4.91
CA HIS A 179 9.44 -48.26 -4.59
C HIS A 179 9.01 -46.85 -4.17
N THR A 180 9.21 -46.56 -2.88
CA THR A 180 9.12 -45.21 -2.31
C THR A 180 10.27 -44.35 -2.82
N VAL A 181 9.95 -43.29 -3.57
CA VAL A 181 10.89 -42.25 -3.97
C VAL A 181 10.86 -41.13 -2.91
N PRO A 182 12.01 -40.61 -2.42
CA PRO A 182 12.02 -39.52 -1.45
C PRO A 182 11.48 -38.22 -2.07
N GLN A 183 10.56 -37.54 -1.38
CA GLN A 183 10.14 -36.19 -1.77
C GLN A 183 11.28 -35.19 -1.52
N HIS A 184 11.83 -34.61 -2.58
CA HIS A 184 12.61 -33.38 -2.48
C HIS A 184 11.68 -32.20 -2.17
N HIS A 185 11.57 -31.80 -0.91
CA HIS A 185 10.95 -30.54 -0.54
C HIS A 185 11.77 -29.37 -1.11
N ARG A 186 11.22 -28.67 -2.12
CA ARG A 186 11.73 -27.36 -2.52
C ARG A 186 11.24 -26.33 -1.50
N HIS A 187 12.15 -25.51 -1.00
CA HIS A 187 11.85 -24.47 -0.03
C HIS A 187 10.93 -23.40 -0.65
N THR A 188 9.69 -23.35 -0.17
CA THR A 188 8.86 -22.15 -0.25
C THR A 188 9.43 -21.05 0.66
N SER A 189 9.07 -19.80 0.39
CA SER A 189 9.33 -18.66 1.26
C SER A 189 8.93 -18.99 2.71
N SER A 190 9.86 -18.86 3.66
CA SER A 190 9.66 -19.35 5.03
C SER A 190 8.64 -18.55 5.85
N PHE A 191 7.93 -17.59 5.26
CA PHE A 191 6.91 -16.77 5.90
C PHE A 191 5.51 -17.02 5.32
N ASP A 192 5.33 -17.20 4.01
CA ASP A 192 4.03 -17.61 3.43
C ASP A 192 3.61 -19.00 3.91
N ALA A 193 4.58 -19.89 4.15
CA ALA A 193 4.33 -21.21 4.74
C ALA A 193 3.83 -21.16 6.20
N LEU A 194 3.91 -20.02 6.90
CA LEU A 194 3.53 -19.89 8.31
C LEU A 194 2.09 -19.44 8.55
N ILE A 195 1.40 -18.92 7.53
CA ILE A 195 0.02 -18.45 7.63
C ILE A 195 -0.80 -19.04 6.46
N PRO A 196 -1.39 -20.23 6.64
CA PRO A 196 -2.17 -20.88 5.60
C PRO A 196 -3.43 -20.08 5.22
N ASP A 197 -3.53 -19.64 3.96
CA ASP A 197 -4.73 -18.97 3.44
C ASP A 197 -5.84 -20.00 3.16
N ASN A 198 -6.60 -20.36 4.19
CA ASN A 198 -7.79 -21.20 4.04
C ASN A 198 -9.05 -20.32 4.07
N PRO A 199 -9.95 -20.41 3.06
CA PRO A 199 -11.25 -19.73 3.09
C PRO A 199 -12.06 -20.12 4.33
N ILE A 200 -12.73 -19.13 4.92
CA ILE A 200 -13.59 -19.37 6.09
C ILE A 200 -14.97 -19.84 5.59
N PRO A 201 -15.51 -20.96 6.10
CA PRO A 201 -16.84 -21.43 5.69
C PRO A 201 -17.94 -20.37 5.91
N LEU A 202 -18.82 -20.20 4.93
CA LEU A 202 -19.95 -19.25 5.02
C LEU A 202 -20.79 -19.46 6.28
N ALA A 203 -21.07 -20.72 6.65
CA ALA A 203 -21.80 -21.07 7.87
C ALA A 203 -21.16 -20.55 9.18
N GLN A 204 -19.84 -20.30 9.18
CA GLN A 204 -19.14 -19.67 10.31
C GLN A 204 -19.19 -18.13 10.26
N LEU A 205 -19.21 -17.54 9.06
CA LEU A 205 -19.18 -16.08 8.87
C LEU A 205 -20.56 -15.44 8.95
N VAL A 206 -21.59 -16.04 8.35
CA VAL A 206 -22.94 -15.44 8.22
C VAL A 206 -23.47 -14.92 9.58
N PRO A 207 -23.48 -15.70 10.69
CA PRO A 207 -24.00 -15.22 11.98
C PRO A 207 -23.17 -14.10 12.64
N LEU A 208 -21.93 -13.87 12.18
CA LEU A 208 -21.08 -12.77 12.64
C LEU A 208 -21.29 -11.54 11.76
N VAL A 209 -21.34 -11.74 10.44
CA VAL A 209 -21.55 -10.70 9.42
C VAL A 209 -22.93 -10.07 9.57
N GLU A 210 -23.99 -10.86 9.84
CA GLU A 210 -25.34 -10.37 10.12
C GLU A 210 -25.39 -9.36 11.28
N GLN A 211 -24.55 -9.55 12.31
CA GLN A 211 -24.49 -8.62 13.44
C GLN A 211 -23.82 -7.30 13.10
N ILE A 212 -22.83 -7.31 12.20
CA ILE A 212 -22.20 -6.10 11.67
C ILE A 212 -23.20 -5.36 10.75
N HIS A 213 -23.82 -6.11 9.82
CA HIS A 213 -24.83 -5.62 8.89
C HIS A 213 -25.96 -4.92 9.64
N HIS A 214 -26.51 -5.56 10.68
CA HIS A 214 -27.54 -4.97 11.55
C HIS A 214 -27.11 -3.63 12.17
N GLY A 215 -25.83 -3.45 12.48
CA GLY A 215 -25.31 -2.16 12.94
C GLY A 215 -25.37 -1.07 11.86
N TYR A 216 -24.97 -1.37 10.63
CA TYR A 216 -25.13 -0.43 9.50
C TYR A 216 -26.61 -0.25 9.08
N ARG A 217 -27.48 -1.23 9.35
CA ARG A 217 -28.94 -1.09 9.22
C ARG A 217 -29.51 -0.03 10.17
N CYS A 218 -28.77 0.42 11.19
CA CYS A 218 -29.18 1.53 12.03
C CYS A 218 -28.90 2.93 11.45
N ALA A 219 -28.09 3.06 10.39
CA ALA A 219 -27.86 4.34 9.72
C ALA A 219 -29.09 4.82 8.94
N ASP A 220 -29.38 6.11 8.98
CA ASP A 220 -30.56 6.71 8.34
C ASP A 220 -30.21 7.30 6.96
N LEU A 221 -28.99 7.83 6.79
CA LEU A 221 -28.45 8.38 5.53
C LEU A 221 -27.10 7.73 5.17
N LEU A 222 -26.88 7.47 3.88
CA LEU A 222 -25.56 7.10 3.33
C LEU A 222 -25.02 8.23 2.46
N LEU A 223 -23.81 8.70 2.80
CA LEU A 223 -22.97 9.49 1.92
C LEU A 223 -21.93 8.54 1.30
N LEU A 224 -22.20 8.10 0.08
CA LEU A 224 -21.43 7.09 -0.63
C LEU A 224 -20.22 7.73 -1.30
N LEU A 225 -19.02 7.49 -0.74
CA LEU A 225 -17.77 8.03 -1.26
C LEU A 225 -17.32 7.33 -2.56
N PRO A 226 -16.50 7.99 -3.41
CA PRO A 226 -15.98 7.38 -4.64
C PRO A 226 -15.16 6.11 -4.40
N GLY A 227 -14.98 5.29 -5.44
CA GLY A 227 -14.29 3.99 -5.31
C GLY A 227 -15.05 3.01 -4.41
N ALA A 228 -16.37 3.02 -4.53
CA ALA A 228 -17.28 2.23 -3.71
C ALA A 228 -17.33 0.75 -4.11
N ILE A 229 -17.72 -0.05 -3.12
CA ILE A 229 -18.28 -1.40 -3.31
C ILE A 229 -19.76 -1.37 -2.90
N PRO A 230 -20.57 -2.41 -3.22
CA PRO A 230 -21.96 -2.46 -2.77
C PRO A 230 -22.10 -2.33 -1.25
N ILE A 231 -23.13 -1.58 -0.82
CA ILE A 231 -23.46 -1.35 0.60
C ILE A 231 -24.78 -2.06 0.93
N PRO A 232 -24.74 -3.38 1.25
CA PRO A 232 -25.92 -4.24 1.37
C PRO A 232 -26.79 -3.93 2.61
N SER A 233 -26.37 -2.99 3.46
CA SER A 233 -27.19 -2.46 4.54
C SER A 233 -28.09 -1.30 4.10
N PHE A 234 -27.84 -0.69 2.94
CA PHE A 234 -28.67 0.36 2.34
C PHE A 234 -29.51 -0.17 1.18
N ALA A 235 -28.86 -0.70 0.14
CA ALA A 235 -29.54 -1.30 -1.01
C ALA A 235 -29.84 -2.79 -0.76
N VAL A 236 -31.00 -3.26 -1.23
CA VAL A 236 -31.38 -4.69 -1.17
C VAL A 236 -30.47 -5.53 -2.08
N ASP A 237 -30.16 -5.00 -3.27
CA ASP A 237 -29.35 -5.65 -4.28
C ASP A 237 -28.11 -4.80 -4.64
N PRO A 238 -26.92 -5.42 -4.82
CA PRO A 238 -26.64 -6.84 -4.64
C PRO A 238 -26.52 -7.23 -3.15
N PRO A 239 -27.06 -8.38 -2.74
CA PRO A 239 -27.01 -8.85 -1.35
C PRO A 239 -25.66 -9.46 -0.99
N LEU A 240 -25.45 -9.74 0.30
CA LEU A 240 -24.39 -10.64 0.77
C LEU A 240 -24.72 -12.11 0.39
N PRO A 241 -23.73 -13.00 0.20
CA PRO A 241 -22.32 -12.83 0.53
C PRO A 241 -21.51 -12.13 -0.57
N SER A 242 -20.49 -11.37 -0.17
CA SER A 242 -19.74 -10.50 -1.06
C SER A 242 -18.77 -11.18 -2.06
N PRO A 243 -18.30 -12.44 -1.89
CA PRO A 243 -17.59 -13.15 -2.96
C PRO A 243 -18.39 -13.29 -4.25
N ASP A 244 -19.72 -13.35 -4.16
CA ASP A 244 -20.60 -13.51 -5.33
C ASP A 244 -20.51 -12.31 -6.27
N TRP A 245 -20.03 -11.15 -5.79
CA TRP A 245 -19.84 -9.93 -6.58
C TRP A 245 -18.62 -9.98 -7.51
N VAL A 246 -17.70 -10.94 -7.29
CA VAL A 246 -16.41 -11.04 -7.99
C VAL A 246 -16.41 -12.26 -8.90
N ASP A 247 -15.94 -12.09 -10.14
CA ASP A 247 -15.50 -13.21 -10.96
C ASP A 247 -14.05 -13.55 -10.58
N ILE A 248 -13.89 -14.71 -9.96
CA ILE A 248 -12.62 -15.24 -9.48
C ILE A 248 -11.59 -15.46 -10.59
N ASN A 249 -12.02 -15.75 -11.82
CA ASN A 249 -11.12 -16.11 -12.91
C ASN A 249 -10.33 -14.90 -13.43
N CYS A 250 -10.97 -13.73 -13.44
CA CYS A 250 -10.35 -12.46 -13.86
C CYS A 250 -10.04 -11.51 -12.68
N ASN A 251 -10.44 -11.88 -11.44
CA ASN A 251 -10.29 -11.07 -10.24
C ASN A 251 -10.90 -9.65 -10.39
N ARG A 252 -12.08 -9.56 -11.00
CA ARG A 252 -12.82 -8.30 -11.23
C ARG A 252 -14.28 -8.42 -10.77
N PHE A 253 -14.93 -7.29 -10.51
CA PHE A 253 -16.37 -7.28 -10.28
C PHE A 253 -17.12 -7.78 -11.51
N ARG A 254 -18.22 -8.51 -11.29
CA ARG A 254 -19.12 -8.92 -12.36
C ARG A 254 -19.81 -7.71 -13.01
N PRO A 255 -20.18 -7.76 -14.30
CA PRO A 255 -20.76 -6.62 -15.01
C PRO A 255 -21.96 -5.97 -14.30
N GLU A 256 -22.86 -6.76 -13.72
CA GLU A 256 -24.04 -6.33 -12.98
C GLU A 256 -23.71 -5.54 -11.70
N ILE A 257 -22.56 -5.83 -11.08
CA ILE A 257 -22.05 -5.09 -9.91
C ILE A 257 -21.49 -3.74 -10.36
N ILE A 258 -20.76 -3.71 -11.49
CA ILE A 258 -20.24 -2.48 -12.08
C ILE A 258 -21.41 -1.56 -12.49
N GLU A 259 -22.46 -2.11 -13.12
CA GLU A 259 -23.68 -1.38 -13.47
C GLU A 259 -24.37 -0.80 -12.22
N HIS A 260 -24.49 -1.58 -11.14
CA HIS A 260 -25.04 -1.11 -9.86
C HIS A 260 -24.25 0.08 -9.29
N LEU A 261 -22.93 0.07 -9.36
CA LEU A 261 -22.07 1.14 -8.83
C LEU A 261 -22.13 2.42 -9.69
N ILE A 262 -22.24 2.27 -11.01
CA ILE A 262 -22.32 3.41 -11.95
C ILE A 262 -23.68 4.12 -11.86
N LYS A 263 -24.79 3.38 -11.82
CA LYS A 263 -26.15 3.97 -11.84
C LYS A 263 -26.45 4.92 -10.67
N SER A 264 -27.51 5.72 -10.81
CA SER A 264 -27.92 6.67 -9.76
C SER A 264 -28.47 5.93 -8.54
N PRO A 265 -28.14 6.32 -7.29
CA PRO A 265 -28.69 5.69 -6.10
C PRO A 265 -30.21 5.85 -5.95
N ALA A 266 -30.82 6.82 -6.65
CA ALA A 266 -32.27 6.95 -6.73
C ALA A 266 -32.96 5.77 -7.44
N SER A 267 -32.19 4.92 -8.15
CA SER A 267 -32.68 3.67 -8.77
C SER A 267 -32.56 2.44 -7.85
N TYR A 268 -31.99 2.59 -6.65
CA TYR A 268 -31.82 1.47 -5.72
C TYR A 268 -33.11 1.19 -4.97
N THR A 269 -33.51 -0.09 -4.90
CA THR A 269 -34.47 -0.53 -3.88
C THR A 269 -33.77 -0.47 -2.53
N LEU A 270 -34.05 0.58 -1.76
CA LEU A 270 -33.50 0.77 -0.42
C LEU A 270 -34.32 -0.01 0.59
N HIS A 271 -33.63 -0.63 1.55
CA HIS A 271 -34.27 -1.21 2.72
C HIS A 271 -34.96 -0.11 3.57
N PRO A 272 -36.09 -0.40 4.24
CA PRO A 272 -36.79 0.58 5.08
C PRO A 272 -35.94 1.06 6.28
N PRO A 273 -36.31 2.17 6.93
CA PRO A 273 -35.72 2.56 8.21
C PRO A 273 -35.91 1.46 9.26
N VAL A 274 -34.89 1.23 10.09
CA VAL A 274 -35.09 0.44 11.33
C VAL A 274 -35.92 1.30 12.28
N GLN A 275 -37.01 0.76 12.82
CA GLN A 275 -37.86 1.49 13.77
C GLN A 275 -37.12 1.69 15.10
N SER A 276 -37.28 2.87 15.71
CA SER A 276 -36.88 3.09 17.10
C SER A 276 -38.12 2.97 18.00
N PRO A 277 -38.05 2.32 19.17
CA PRO A 277 -39.14 2.34 20.15
C PRO A 277 -39.50 3.77 20.64
N SER A 278 -38.58 4.73 20.48
CA SER A 278 -38.69 6.08 21.06
C SER A 278 -38.94 7.20 20.05
N SER A 279 -39.09 6.91 18.75
CA SER A 279 -39.29 7.94 17.72
C SER A 279 -40.44 7.60 16.79
N SER A 280 -41.35 8.56 16.64
CA SER A 280 -42.46 8.53 15.68
C SER A 280 -42.07 9.01 14.27
N LEU A 281 -40.86 9.56 14.11
CA LEU A 281 -40.36 10.05 12.82
C LEU A 281 -39.94 8.88 11.93
N ASN A 282 -40.76 8.59 10.92
CA ASN A 282 -40.46 7.57 9.89
C ASN A 282 -39.84 8.23 8.64
N ILE A 283 -38.67 8.85 8.82
CA ILE A 283 -37.92 9.46 7.70
C ILE A 283 -37.35 8.34 6.81
N PRO A 284 -37.68 8.28 5.51
CA PRO A 284 -37.14 7.26 4.61
C PRO A 284 -35.62 7.33 4.52
N ARG A 285 -34.97 6.17 4.46
CA ARG A 285 -33.53 6.09 4.22
C ARG A 285 -33.21 6.62 2.82
N SER A 286 -32.06 7.29 2.69
CA SER A 286 -31.58 7.80 1.41
C SER A 286 -30.09 7.58 1.22
N VAL A 287 -29.64 7.71 -0.03
CA VAL A 287 -28.25 7.58 -0.45
C VAL A 287 -27.89 8.78 -1.32
N ILE A 288 -26.80 9.46 -1.00
CA ILE A 288 -26.25 10.58 -1.75
C ILE A 288 -24.83 10.18 -2.20
N LYS A 289 -24.50 10.33 -3.49
CA LYS A 289 -23.12 10.20 -3.96
C LYS A 289 -22.32 11.39 -3.42
N ALA A 290 -21.28 11.12 -2.65
CA ALA A 290 -20.42 12.13 -2.05
C ALA A 290 -19.20 12.42 -2.95
N PRO A 291 -18.63 13.64 -2.88
CA PRO A 291 -17.41 13.99 -3.61
C PRO A 291 -16.18 13.26 -3.06
N LEU A 292 -15.05 13.40 -3.77
CA LEU A 292 -13.78 12.86 -3.33
C LEU A 292 -13.23 13.69 -2.15
N LEU A 293 -13.23 13.11 -0.95
CA LEU A 293 -12.70 13.75 0.26
C LEU A 293 -11.18 13.58 0.34
N VAL A 294 -10.46 14.70 0.24
CA VAL A 294 -9.00 14.80 0.34
C VAL A 294 -8.59 15.95 1.25
N ARG A 295 -7.40 15.85 1.83
CA ARG A 295 -6.73 16.99 2.48
C ARG A 295 -5.99 17.77 1.40
N PRO A 296 -6.18 19.10 1.29
CA PRO A 296 -5.56 19.87 0.22
C PRO A 296 -4.04 19.95 0.42
N PRO A 297 -3.23 19.91 -0.66
CA PRO A 297 -1.83 20.26 -0.59
C PRO A 297 -1.64 21.77 -0.31
N SER A 298 -0.52 22.12 0.30
CA SER A 298 -0.06 23.48 0.50
C SER A 298 0.06 24.20 -0.83
N SER A 299 -0.60 25.34 -1.03
CA SER A 299 -0.56 26.10 -2.30
C SER A 299 0.87 26.40 -2.79
N SER A 300 1.82 26.60 -1.87
CA SER A 300 3.22 26.83 -2.21
C SER A 300 3.94 25.64 -2.86
N ILE A 301 3.43 24.41 -2.74
CA ILE A 301 4.11 23.19 -3.20
C ILE A 301 4.29 23.14 -4.72
N TYR A 302 3.39 23.79 -5.45
CA TYR A 302 3.43 23.95 -6.90
C TYR A 302 4.50 24.93 -7.38
N THR A 303 5.12 25.69 -6.46
CA THR A 303 6.27 26.56 -6.76
C THR A 303 7.59 25.80 -6.62
N GLN A 304 8.61 26.19 -7.39
CA GLN A 304 9.96 25.64 -7.24
C GLN A 304 10.52 25.84 -5.81
N SER A 305 10.18 26.95 -5.14
CA SER A 305 10.58 27.19 -3.74
C SER A 305 9.94 26.20 -2.77
N GLY A 306 8.64 25.93 -2.90
CA GLY A 306 7.93 24.94 -2.07
C GLY A 306 8.45 23.53 -2.29
N ARG A 307 8.60 23.11 -3.56
CA ARG A 307 9.23 21.82 -3.92
C ARG A 307 10.63 21.69 -3.31
N SER A 308 11.51 22.68 -3.50
CA SER A 308 12.86 22.65 -2.94
C SER A 308 12.88 22.60 -1.41
N LYS A 309 11.94 23.28 -0.72
CA LYS A 309 11.82 23.20 0.75
C LYS A 309 11.43 21.80 1.23
N LEU A 310 10.43 21.16 0.61
CA LEU A 310 10.04 19.79 0.94
C LEU A 310 11.16 18.78 0.67
N LEU A 311 11.82 18.89 -0.49
CA LEU A 311 12.91 17.99 -0.84
C LEU A 311 14.12 18.18 0.10
N SER A 312 14.40 19.42 0.51
CA SER A 312 15.44 19.71 1.52
C SER A 312 15.12 19.11 2.88
N SER A 313 13.86 19.15 3.35
CA SER A 313 13.49 18.59 4.67
C SER A 313 13.54 17.06 4.71
N ILE A 314 13.31 16.40 3.57
CA ILE A 314 13.54 14.96 3.40
C ILE A 314 15.04 14.63 3.39
N GLY A 315 15.88 15.54 2.91
CA GLY A 315 17.33 15.38 2.76
C GLY A 315 17.79 15.08 1.33
N VAL A 316 16.95 15.37 0.33
CA VAL A 316 17.29 15.23 -1.09
C VAL A 316 18.24 16.37 -1.50
N PRO A 317 19.40 16.07 -2.12
CA PRO A 317 20.37 17.08 -2.59
C PRO A 317 19.77 18.11 -3.57
N PRO A 318 20.21 19.39 -3.55
CA PRO A 318 19.67 20.46 -4.39
C PRO A 318 19.67 20.19 -5.90
N HIS A 319 20.62 19.40 -6.42
CA HIS A 319 20.68 19.09 -7.85
C HIS A 319 19.50 18.24 -8.34
N TYR A 320 18.84 17.49 -7.45
CA TYR A 320 17.62 16.72 -7.73
C TYR A 320 16.31 17.53 -7.58
N HIS A 321 16.38 18.82 -7.21
CA HIS A 321 15.16 19.59 -6.94
C HIS A 321 14.42 20.07 -8.19
N ASN A 322 15.06 20.04 -9.35
CA ASN A 322 14.50 20.56 -10.60
C ASN A 322 13.50 19.56 -11.21
N ALA A 323 12.21 19.91 -11.25
CA ALA A 323 11.14 19.07 -11.76
C ALA A 323 11.22 18.75 -13.26
N SER A 324 12.00 19.48 -14.07
CA SER A 324 12.23 19.13 -15.48
C SER A 324 13.40 18.16 -15.70
N LYS A 325 14.26 17.96 -14.69
CA LYS A 325 15.43 17.07 -14.74
C LYS A 325 15.31 15.84 -13.84
N THR A 326 14.46 15.88 -12.83
CA THR A 326 14.35 14.81 -11.83
C THR A 326 12.90 14.42 -11.59
N ARG A 327 12.63 13.14 -11.77
CA ARG A 327 11.35 12.47 -11.49
C ARG A 327 11.37 11.82 -10.12
N ILE A 328 10.22 11.80 -9.47
CA ILE A 328 10.07 11.25 -8.12
C ILE A 328 9.12 10.06 -8.13
N LEU A 329 9.63 8.89 -7.77
CA LEU A 329 8.84 7.73 -7.37
C LEU A 329 8.59 7.80 -5.86
N ILE A 330 7.34 7.86 -5.43
CA ILE A 330 6.96 7.69 -4.01
C ILE A 330 6.77 6.20 -3.75
N VAL A 331 7.35 5.65 -2.69
CA VAL A 331 7.11 4.25 -2.29
C VAL A 331 6.41 4.24 -0.94
N SER A 332 5.13 3.81 -0.90
CA SER A 332 4.31 3.87 0.32
C SER A 332 3.33 2.70 0.44
N PHE A 333 3.43 1.96 1.55
CA PHE A 333 2.56 0.82 1.88
C PHE A 333 1.68 1.08 3.13
N GLY A 334 1.48 2.34 3.51
CA GLY A 334 0.49 2.76 4.52
C GLY A 334 0.79 2.25 5.94
N GLY A 335 1.80 2.81 6.60
CA GLY A 335 2.06 2.59 8.03
C GLY A 335 2.81 1.30 8.40
N GLN A 336 3.30 0.53 7.41
CA GLN A 336 4.02 -0.72 7.65
C GLN A 336 5.54 -0.53 7.69
N VAL A 337 6.20 -1.29 8.56
CA VAL A 337 7.64 -1.18 8.84
C VAL A 337 8.45 -2.03 7.87
N PHE A 338 9.26 -1.37 7.05
CA PHE A 338 10.21 -2.01 6.13
C PHE A 338 11.39 -2.58 6.94
N ARG A 339 12.06 -3.63 6.45
CA ARG A 339 13.14 -4.32 7.18
C ARG A 339 14.39 -4.48 6.28
N ARG A 340 15.46 -5.05 6.85
CA ARG A 340 16.64 -5.53 6.11
C ARG A 340 16.72 -7.06 6.24
N PRO A 341 17.19 -7.81 5.23
CA PRO A 341 17.44 -9.24 5.38
C PRO A 341 18.49 -9.52 6.48
N SER A 342 18.26 -10.52 7.33
CA SER A 342 19.23 -10.94 8.34
C SER A 342 20.29 -11.86 7.74
N ARG A 343 21.57 -11.49 7.84
CA ARG A 343 22.67 -12.42 7.60
C ARG A 343 22.64 -13.52 8.65
N THR A 344 22.28 -14.74 8.27
CA THR A 344 22.61 -15.93 9.08
C THR A 344 24.11 -16.18 8.88
N PRO A 345 24.95 -16.16 9.93
CA PRO A 345 26.37 -16.44 9.75
C PRO A 345 26.54 -17.93 9.43
N SER A 346 27.08 -18.23 8.25
CA SER A 346 27.63 -19.56 7.94
C SER A 346 28.84 -19.79 8.85
N ARG A 347 28.60 -20.39 10.01
CA ARG A 347 29.64 -20.65 11.02
C ARG A 347 30.52 -21.81 10.55
N SER A 348 31.59 -21.48 9.84
CA SER A 348 32.66 -22.42 9.48
C SER A 348 33.36 -22.91 10.76
N THR A 349 32.92 -24.05 11.28
CA THR A 349 33.60 -24.75 12.37
C THR A 349 34.86 -25.44 11.85
N THR A 350 36.00 -24.78 11.98
CA THR A 350 37.32 -25.44 11.91
C THR A 350 37.46 -26.35 13.14
N PRO A 351 37.70 -27.67 12.99
CA PRO A 351 37.86 -28.55 14.14
C PRO A 351 39.26 -28.38 14.74
N THR A 352 39.34 -27.95 15.99
CA THR A 352 40.57 -27.99 16.80
C THR A 352 40.34 -28.80 18.07
N ASN A 353 41.12 -29.85 18.25
CA ASN A 353 41.11 -30.70 19.45
C ASN A 353 41.79 -29.96 20.62
N GLY A 354 41.19 -30.01 21.82
CA GLY A 354 41.78 -29.37 23.02
C GLY A 354 40.98 -29.49 24.32
N SER A 355 41.09 -30.64 24.99
CA SER A 355 40.96 -30.88 26.46
C SER A 355 40.05 -30.01 27.38
N ARG A 356 39.10 -30.71 28.06
CA ARG A 356 38.67 -30.64 29.49
C ARG A 356 38.94 -29.32 30.28
N SER A 357 38.00 -28.71 31.03
CA SER A 357 37.31 -29.32 32.19
C SER A 357 36.20 -28.43 32.86
N THR A 358 35.34 -29.08 33.66
CA THR A 358 34.63 -28.61 34.91
C THR A 358 33.69 -27.38 34.93
N SER A 359 32.38 -27.69 34.88
CA SER A 359 31.30 -27.42 35.88
C SER A 359 30.83 -26.01 36.33
N PRO A 360 29.54 -25.84 36.75
CA PRO A 360 28.91 -24.51 36.94
C PRO A 360 28.12 -24.26 38.27
N GLU A 361 28.20 -23.04 38.83
CA GLU A 361 27.25 -22.48 39.83
C GLU A 361 27.04 -20.97 39.55
N ARG A 362 25.88 -20.29 39.56
CA ARG A 362 24.50 -20.42 40.08
C ARG A 362 24.26 -19.70 41.44
N LYS A 363 23.34 -18.71 41.41
CA LYS A 363 22.79 -17.87 42.51
C LYS A 363 23.72 -16.71 42.97
N GLY A 364 23.22 -15.57 43.47
CA GLY A 364 21.82 -15.15 43.66
C GLY A 364 21.66 -13.65 44.02
N LYS A 365 20.44 -13.12 43.88
CA LYS A 365 20.00 -11.77 44.33
C LYS A 365 19.94 -11.69 45.87
N ILE A 366 20.11 -10.49 46.48
CA ILE A 366 19.09 -9.80 47.33
C ILE A 366 19.61 -8.52 48.07
N LEU A 367 18.81 -7.45 47.95
CA LEU A 367 18.54 -6.24 48.79
C LEU A 367 19.64 -5.27 49.32
N SER A 368 19.13 -4.05 49.57
CA SER A 368 19.72 -2.76 49.99
C SER A 368 18.95 -2.23 51.24
N PRO A 369 18.97 -0.93 51.67
CA PRO A 369 19.94 0.19 51.70
C PRO A 369 20.12 0.64 53.20
N PRO A 370 20.10 1.93 53.66
CA PRO A 370 20.48 3.26 53.11
C PRO A 370 21.38 4.14 54.04
N THR A 371 21.98 5.23 53.52
CA THR A 371 21.86 6.62 54.02
C THR A 371 22.69 7.64 53.22
N THR A 372 22.24 8.90 53.23
CA THR A 372 22.91 10.12 52.70
C THR A 372 23.15 11.09 53.89
N PRO A 373 23.58 12.37 53.73
CA PRO A 373 24.21 13.09 52.61
C PRO A 373 25.50 13.86 52.99
N LYS A 374 26.24 14.41 52.01
CA LYS A 374 26.72 15.82 51.98
C LYS A 374 27.50 16.19 50.69
N ARG A 375 27.25 17.40 50.20
CA ARG A 375 28.05 18.24 49.26
C ARG A 375 28.69 19.37 50.13
N PRO A 376 29.44 20.39 49.63
CA PRO A 376 29.88 20.70 48.25
C PRO A 376 31.36 21.21 48.11
N VAL A 377 31.71 21.76 46.93
CA VAL A 377 32.52 22.99 46.65
C VAL A 377 33.82 22.84 45.79
N LEU A 378 33.69 23.36 44.55
CA LEU A 378 34.60 24.17 43.68
C LEU A 378 36.07 23.81 43.35
N ASN A 379 36.37 24.06 42.05
CA ASN A 379 37.60 24.58 41.41
C ASN A 379 38.91 23.74 41.46
N ASP A 380 39.87 23.86 40.53
CA ASP A 380 40.12 24.93 39.55
C ASP A 380 40.78 24.45 38.22
N SER A 381 40.74 25.34 37.21
CA SER A 381 41.72 25.71 36.17
C SER A 381 43.15 25.09 36.16
N SER A 382 43.96 25.05 35.07
CA SER A 382 43.82 25.31 33.61
C SER A 382 45.20 25.14 32.87
N VAL A 383 45.26 25.43 31.54
CA VAL A 383 46.42 26.02 30.78
C VAL A 383 47.60 25.16 30.22
N THR A 384 47.53 24.92 28.89
CA THR A 384 48.51 25.09 27.75
C THR A 384 49.95 24.52 27.67
N ASN A 385 50.29 24.03 26.45
CA ASN A 385 51.46 24.26 25.54
C ASN A 385 52.01 22.96 24.92
N ILE A 386 52.16 22.74 23.59
CA ILE A 386 52.82 23.47 22.46
C ILE A 386 54.36 23.24 22.39
N ASN A 387 54.86 22.43 21.43
CA ASN A 387 55.77 22.83 20.29
C ASN A 387 56.48 21.68 19.52
N GLY A 388 56.87 21.95 18.26
CA GLY A 388 57.93 21.27 17.44
C GLY A 388 57.43 20.22 16.40
N LEU A 389 57.51 20.36 15.06
CA LEU A 389 58.61 20.69 14.10
C LEU A 389 59.71 19.60 14.04
N GLY A 390 60.16 19.04 12.90
CA GLY A 390 59.86 19.21 11.46
C GLY A 390 60.80 18.34 10.57
N ILE A 391 60.99 18.69 9.28
CA ILE A 391 61.96 18.14 8.25
C ILE A 391 61.36 17.14 7.22
N SER A 392 61.92 17.14 5.99
CA SER A 392 61.30 16.75 4.70
C SER A 392 62.24 15.93 3.76
N ASP A 393 61.70 15.50 2.58
CA ASP A 393 62.40 15.41 1.26
C ASP A 393 63.45 14.27 0.99
N VAL A 394 63.62 13.60 -0.18
CA VAL A 394 62.96 13.56 -1.52
C VAL A 394 63.02 12.08 -2.14
N PRO A 395 63.05 11.72 -3.47
CA PRO A 395 62.22 10.61 -3.99
C PRO A 395 63.00 9.43 -4.64
N SER A 396 62.31 8.55 -5.37
CA SER A 396 62.94 7.66 -6.37
C SER A 396 62.04 7.43 -7.60
N LEU A 397 62.55 7.81 -8.77
CA LEU A 397 62.00 7.50 -10.09
C LEU A 397 62.67 6.24 -10.64
N ASN A 398 61.92 5.41 -11.36
CA ASN A 398 62.48 4.48 -12.35
C ASN A 398 61.47 4.28 -13.49
N VAL A 399 61.95 4.33 -14.73
CA VAL A 399 61.16 4.21 -15.96
C VAL A 399 61.81 3.16 -16.87
N ALA A 400 61.04 2.20 -17.36
CA ALA A 400 61.38 1.34 -18.49
C ALA A 400 60.10 0.91 -19.23
N MET A 401 60.19 0.78 -20.56
CA MET A 401 59.07 0.52 -21.50
C MET A 401 59.05 -0.98 -21.96
N PRO A 402 58.29 -1.45 -22.97
CA PRO A 402 56.99 -2.11 -22.75
C PRO A 402 56.84 -3.49 -23.47
N MET A 403 55.59 -3.99 -23.60
CA MET A 403 55.06 -5.11 -24.44
C MET A 403 54.96 -6.51 -23.78
N PRO A 404 54.01 -7.40 -24.19
CA PRO A 404 52.74 -7.19 -24.90
C PRO A 404 51.50 -7.91 -24.30
N GLY A 405 50.30 -7.39 -24.62
CA GLY A 405 49.04 -8.15 -24.86
C GLY A 405 48.56 -9.22 -23.86
N SER A 406 47.47 -8.92 -23.13
CA SER A 406 46.58 -9.91 -22.50
C SER A 406 45.16 -9.78 -23.08
N PRO A 407 44.39 -10.87 -23.25
CA PRO A 407 43.08 -10.84 -23.92
C PRO A 407 42.01 -10.11 -23.09
N PRO A 408 40.93 -9.63 -23.72
CA PRO A 408 39.85 -8.95 -23.01
C PRO A 408 39.19 -9.89 -22.01
N THR A 409 39.19 -9.50 -20.73
CA THR A 409 38.41 -10.17 -19.70
C THR A 409 36.93 -9.89 -19.96
N LEU A 410 36.20 -10.91 -20.40
CA LEU A 410 34.73 -10.93 -20.45
C LEU A 410 34.16 -10.40 -19.12
N SER A 411 33.28 -9.40 -19.21
CA SER A 411 32.57 -8.84 -18.07
C SER A 411 31.75 -9.93 -17.38
N ALA A 412 31.93 -10.07 -16.06
CA ALA A 412 31.09 -10.96 -15.26
C ALA A 412 29.63 -10.45 -15.28
N PRO A 413 28.62 -11.36 -15.32
CA PRO A 413 27.22 -10.98 -15.46
C PRO A 413 26.69 -10.16 -14.28
N SER A 414 25.71 -9.30 -14.57
CA SER A 414 25.06 -8.41 -13.62
C SER A 414 24.46 -9.15 -12.41
N ARG A 415 24.47 -8.47 -11.25
CA ARG A 415 24.02 -9.07 -9.98
C ARG A 415 22.51 -9.02 -9.85
N ILE A 416 21.87 -10.19 -9.87
CA ILE A 416 20.42 -10.41 -9.62
C ILE A 416 19.93 -9.82 -8.28
N ALA A 417 20.82 -9.56 -7.32
CA ALA A 417 20.53 -8.73 -6.16
C ALA A 417 21.75 -7.92 -5.73
N THR A 418 21.57 -6.62 -5.47
CA THR A 418 22.62 -5.80 -4.85
C THR A 418 22.74 -6.13 -3.34
N PRO A 419 23.91 -5.92 -2.71
CA PRO A 419 24.07 -6.04 -1.26
C PRO A 419 23.18 -5.08 -0.41
N SER A 420 22.52 -4.13 -1.08
CA SER A 420 21.70 -3.04 -0.53
C SER A 420 20.19 -3.17 -0.83
N HIS A 421 19.73 -4.32 -1.36
CA HIS A 421 18.31 -4.55 -1.69
C HIS A 421 17.37 -4.26 -0.50
N ILE A 422 16.39 -3.37 -0.71
CA ILE A 422 15.43 -2.91 0.30
C ILE A 422 14.36 -3.98 0.48
N TRP A 423 14.25 -4.54 1.69
CA TRP A 423 13.27 -5.57 1.96
C TRP A 423 11.95 -5.01 2.47
N ILE A 424 10.94 -5.05 1.60
CA ILE A 424 9.55 -4.77 1.95
C ILE A 424 8.92 -6.11 2.38
N PRO A 425 8.36 -6.24 3.61
CA PRO A 425 7.90 -7.54 4.13
C PRO A 425 6.88 -8.22 3.20
N GLY A 426 7.31 -9.30 2.55
CA GLY A 426 6.56 -9.91 1.47
C GLY A 426 7.33 -10.97 0.67
N ALA A 427 8.51 -10.61 0.15
CA ALA A 427 9.31 -11.47 -0.73
C ALA A 427 9.94 -12.72 -0.04
N PRO A 428 10.48 -13.68 -0.82
CA PRO A 428 11.62 -14.51 -0.46
C PRO A 428 12.96 -13.87 -0.89
N PRO A 429 14.09 -14.17 -0.22
CA PRO A 429 15.40 -13.80 -0.72
C PRO A 429 15.71 -14.60 -1.99
N ALA A 430 16.17 -13.93 -3.05
CA ALA A 430 16.58 -14.57 -4.30
C ALA A 430 17.62 -15.69 -4.02
N SER A 431 17.29 -16.91 -4.46
CA SER A 431 18.10 -18.10 -4.18
C SER A 431 19.34 -18.12 -5.07
N LYS A 432 20.53 -18.35 -4.49
CA LYS A 432 21.74 -18.62 -5.27
C LYS A 432 21.67 -20.02 -5.89
N PRO A 433 22.08 -20.22 -7.15
CA PRO A 433 22.26 -21.57 -7.69
C PRO A 433 23.42 -22.28 -6.96
N PRO A 434 23.33 -23.60 -6.73
CA PRO A 434 24.37 -24.35 -6.01
C PRO A 434 25.58 -24.63 -6.91
N HIS A 435 26.78 -24.30 -6.43
CA HIS A 435 28.04 -24.71 -7.07
C HIS A 435 28.30 -26.19 -6.81
N MET A 436 28.50 -26.98 -7.86
CA MET A 436 29.10 -28.32 -7.75
C MET A 436 30.63 -28.21 -7.71
N CYS A 437 31.26 -29.00 -6.83
CA CYS A 437 32.70 -29.20 -6.79
C CYS A 437 33.00 -30.67 -6.45
N THR A 438 33.60 -31.39 -7.40
CA THR A 438 34.26 -32.68 -7.19
C THR A 438 35.49 -32.75 -8.10
N PRO A 439 36.64 -33.29 -7.63
CA PRO A 439 37.89 -33.30 -8.38
C PRO A 439 37.99 -34.50 -9.37
N PRO A 440 38.86 -34.45 -10.39
CA PRO A 440 39.04 -35.53 -11.36
C PRO A 440 40.08 -36.57 -10.91
N VAL A 441 39.82 -37.85 -11.19
CA VAL A 441 40.79 -38.97 -11.19
C VAL A 441 40.45 -39.86 -12.42
N PRO A 442 41.44 -40.39 -13.18
CA PRO A 442 41.23 -40.82 -14.57
C PRO A 442 41.14 -42.34 -14.80
N CYS A 443 40.60 -42.74 -15.96
CA CYS A 443 41.10 -43.79 -16.91
C CYS A 443 40.05 -44.03 -18.03
N THR A 444 40.35 -43.71 -19.30
CA THR A 444 40.82 -44.62 -20.39
C THR A 444 39.78 -45.63 -20.92
N GLU A 445 39.22 -45.39 -22.11
CA GLU A 445 39.33 -46.23 -23.34
C GLU A 445 38.41 -45.72 -24.48
N LEU A 446 38.70 -46.15 -25.73
CA LEU A 446 38.10 -45.74 -27.02
C LEU A 446 37.56 -47.00 -27.76
N PRO A 447 36.95 -46.93 -28.95
CA PRO A 447 35.95 -46.00 -29.54
C PRO A 447 34.73 -46.80 -30.11
N VAL A 448 33.90 -46.20 -30.99
CA VAL A 448 33.45 -46.78 -32.30
C VAL A 448 32.54 -45.79 -33.06
N VAL A 449 32.59 -45.84 -34.41
CA VAL A 449 31.90 -44.96 -35.38
C VAL A 449 30.77 -45.70 -36.10
N SER A 450 29.73 -44.98 -36.55
CA SER A 450 28.91 -45.40 -37.72
C SER A 450 28.39 -44.21 -38.54
N THR A 451 28.53 -44.28 -39.87
CA THR A 451 27.94 -43.37 -40.90
C THR A 451 26.70 -44.06 -41.54
N ILE A 452 25.97 -43.60 -42.57
CA ILE A 452 25.99 -42.50 -43.59
C ILE A 452 24.48 -42.07 -43.82
N PRO A 453 23.96 -41.36 -44.88
CA PRO A 453 24.54 -40.72 -46.10
C PRO A 453 24.13 -39.22 -46.32
N PRO A 454 24.53 -38.56 -47.44
CA PRO A 454 24.21 -37.16 -47.77
C PRO A 454 23.35 -36.95 -49.05
N THR A 455 22.77 -35.76 -49.22
CA THR A 455 22.08 -35.27 -50.46
C THR A 455 22.04 -33.72 -50.49
N PRO A 456 21.85 -33.05 -51.65
CA PRO A 456 22.89 -32.79 -52.65
C PRO A 456 23.20 -31.29 -52.88
N ASN A 457 24.22 -30.99 -53.69
CA ASN A 457 24.67 -29.62 -54.01
C ASN A 457 23.71 -28.83 -54.91
N VAL A 458 23.65 -27.51 -54.69
CA VAL A 458 23.18 -26.51 -55.67
C VAL A 458 24.28 -25.44 -55.83
N THR A 459 24.56 -25.05 -57.07
CA THR A 459 25.64 -24.12 -57.47
C THR A 459 25.33 -22.64 -57.16
N PRO A 460 26.35 -21.77 -57.04
CA PRO A 460 26.18 -20.41 -56.55
C PRO A 460 25.54 -19.49 -57.60
N ASN A 461 24.77 -18.50 -57.14
CA ASN A 461 24.41 -17.34 -57.91
C ASN A 461 25.09 -16.12 -57.28
N GLU A 462 26.03 -15.51 -58.01
CA GLU A 462 26.70 -14.29 -57.59
C GLU A 462 25.74 -13.09 -57.69
N ASN A 463 25.95 -12.06 -56.86
CA ASN A 463 25.20 -10.79 -56.71
C ASN A 463 24.14 -10.72 -55.59
N ALA A 464 24.62 -10.63 -54.34
CA ALA A 464 23.98 -9.85 -53.28
C ALA A 464 25.08 -9.23 -52.38
N PRO A 465 24.96 -7.99 -51.89
CA PRO A 465 25.99 -7.37 -51.06
C PRO A 465 26.13 -8.06 -49.69
N LEU A 466 27.32 -8.00 -49.08
CA LEU A 466 27.49 -8.39 -47.68
C LEU A 466 26.59 -7.50 -46.79
N GLY A 467 25.60 -8.12 -46.16
CA GLY A 467 24.97 -7.56 -44.96
C GLY A 467 25.72 -8.06 -43.73
N ASP A 468 25.96 -7.17 -42.77
CA ASP A 468 26.58 -7.52 -41.49
C ASP A 468 25.78 -8.61 -40.75
N PRO A 469 26.44 -9.47 -39.95
CA PRO A 469 25.73 -10.42 -39.11
C PRO A 469 24.91 -9.64 -38.08
N ILE A 470 23.59 -9.82 -38.13
CA ILE A 470 22.69 -9.37 -37.08
C ILE A 470 22.97 -10.25 -35.86
N ASP A 471 23.79 -9.76 -34.93
CA ASP A 471 23.78 -10.22 -33.55
C ASP A 471 22.38 -9.96 -33.00
N SER A 472 21.55 -11.01 -33.01
CA SER A 472 20.31 -11.02 -32.24
C SER A 472 20.68 -11.18 -30.77
N GLU A 473 21.18 -10.11 -30.16
CA GLU A 473 21.21 -9.95 -28.72
C GLU A 473 19.77 -10.13 -28.23
N TYR A 474 19.48 -11.29 -27.67
CA TYR A 474 18.37 -11.43 -26.74
C TYR A 474 18.73 -10.55 -25.55
N ALA A 475 18.21 -9.32 -25.55
CA ALA A 475 18.38 -8.41 -24.44
C ALA A 475 17.74 -9.04 -23.20
N ASP A 476 18.57 -9.59 -22.30
CA ASP A 476 18.17 -9.88 -20.94
C ASP A 476 17.66 -8.56 -20.34
N GLU A 477 16.34 -8.42 -20.19
CA GLU A 477 15.74 -7.22 -19.59
C GLU A 477 16.25 -7.07 -18.16
N GLU A 478 17.22 -6.17 -17.97
CA GLU A 478 17.88 -6.00 -16.69
C GLU A 478 16.87 -5.47 -15.66
N VAL A 479 16.66 -6.27 -14.60
CA VAL A 479 15.70 -5.98 -13.53
C VAL A 479 16.06 -4.68 -12.83
N ARG A 480 15.20 -3.67 -12.96
CA ARG A 480 15.45 -2.29 -12.49
C ARG A 480 14.35 -1.81 -11.53
N LEU A 481 14.77 -1.26 -10.39
CA LEU A 481 13.90 -0.60 -9.41
C LEU A 481 13.44 0.80 -9.85
N LEU A 482 14.25 1.48 -10.67
CA LEU A 482 14.01 2.82 -11.20
C LEU A 482 14.26 2.81 -12.72
N PRO A 483 13.49 3.56 -13.51
CA PRO A 483 13.67 3.63 -14.97
C PRO A 483 15.09 4.03 -15.39
N ASP A 484 15.60 5.15 -14.88
CA ASP A 484 16.91 5.68 -15.22
C ASP A 484 17.44 6.63 -14.12
N LEU A 485 18.63 7.21 -14.35
CA LEU A 485 19.32 8.12 -13.42
C LEU A 485 18.61 9.48 -13.21
N SER A 486 17.57 9.81 -13.99
CA SER A 486 16.71 10.97 -13.75
C SER A 486 15.67 10.72 -12.65
N TRP A 487 15.48 9.47 -12.22
CA TRP A 487 14.55 9.12 -11.15
C TRP A 487 15.23 9.08 -9.78
N ILE A 488 14.49 9.52 -8.77
CA ILE A 488 14.77 9.25 -7.35
C ILE A 488 13.55 8.60 -6.69
N ALA A 489 13.80 7.79 -5.67
CA ALA A 489 12.77 7.18 -4.84
C ALA A 489 12.67 7.87 -3.48
N ILE A 490 11.44 8.13 -3.02
CA ILE A 490 11.14 8.61 -1.66
C ILE A 490 10.30 7.56 -0.95
N VAL A 491 10.92 6.85 0.00
CA VAL A 491 10.31 5.76 0.77
C VAL A 491 9.63 6.33 2.02
N CYS A 492 8.35 6.01 2.19
CA CYS A 492 7.52 6.47 3.30
C CYS A 492 7.27 5.34 4.32
N GLY A 493 7.08 5.69 5.60
CA GLY A 493 6.66 4.73 6.64
C GLY A 493 7.77 4.06 7.44
N VAL A 494 9.04 4.34 7.16
CA VAL A 494 10.19 4.04 8.04
C VAL A 494 10.76 5.30 8.66
N SER A 495 11.30 5.21 9.88
CA SER A 495 12.16 6.29 10.41
C SER A 495 13.62 6.05 10.04
N LYS A 496 14.41 7.13 9.92
CA LYS A 496 15.85 7.03 9.66
C LYS A 496 16.56 6.28 10.78
N GLU A 497 16.08 6.38 12.01
CA GLU A 497 16.59 5.67 13.19
C GLU A 497 16.19 4.19 13.19
N GLN A 498 15.04 3.80 12.66
CA GLN A 498 14.68 2.39 12.49
C GLN A 498 15.52 1.73 11.40
N TRP A 499 15.75 2.44 10.30
CA TRP A 499 16.70 2.03 9.27
C TRP A 499 18.11 1.89 9.87
N ASN A 500 18.57 2.91 10.60
CA ASN A 500 19.90 2.92 11.20
C ASN A 500 20.06 1.91 12.36
N ALA A 501 19.03 1.65 13.16
CA ALA A 501 19.08 0.65 14.23
C ALA A 501 19.17 -0.80 13.72
N THR A 502 18.86 -1.04 12.44
CA THR A 502 19.16 -2.33 11.77
C THR A 502 20.60 -2.44 11.25
N GLN A 503 21.46 -1.43 11.45
CA GLN A 503 22.88 -1.42 11.07
C GLN A 503 23.80 -2.06 12.13
N LYS A 504 23.72 -3.39 12.34
CA LYS A 504 24.72 -4.07 13.20
C LYS A 504 26.07 -4.37 12.53
N ASP A 505 26.14 -4.31 11.21
CA ASP A 505 27.26 -4.86 10.41
C ASP A 505 28.07 -3.82 9.61
N GLY A 506 27.85 -2.52 9.83
CA GLY A 506 28.70 -1.44 9.28
C GLY A 506 28.75 -1.26 7.76
N SER A 507 27.99 -2.03 6.98
CA SER A 507 28.02 -1.98 5.50
C SER A 507 26.67 -1.64 4.86
N SER A 508 26.76 -0.74 3.87
CA SER A 508 25.77 -0.24 2.89
C SER A 508 24.62 0.63 3.42
N GLU A 509 24.62 1.87 2.93
CA GLU A 509 23.58 2.89 3.04
C GLU A 509 22.33 2.53 2.19
N LEU A 510 21.37 3.46 2.08
CA LEU A 510 20.30 3.34 1.07
C LEU A 510 20.94 3.26 -0.34
N PRO A 511 20.30 2.58 -1.32
CA PRO A 511 20.77 2.65 -2.71
C PRO A 511 20.82 4.10 -3.21
N ASP A 512 21.74 4.41 -4.11
CA ASP A 512 21.84 5.75 -4.69
C ASP A 512 20.51 6.18 -5.33
N GLY A 513 20.10 7.43 -5.09
CA GLY A 513 18.79 7.95 -5.50
C GLY A 513 17.62 7.58 -4.58
N PHE A 514 17.82 6.81 -3.50
CA PHE A 514 16.75 6.49 -2.52
C PHE A 514 16.85 7.34 -1.25
N TYR A 515 15.72 7.93 -0.86
CA TYR A 515 15.58 8.79 0.31
C TYR A 515 14.44 8.31 1.21
N VAL A 516 14.54 8.56 2.51
CA VAL A 516 13.49 8.23 3.50
C VAL A 516 12.78 9.50 3.94
N ALA A 517 11.47 9.56 3.71
CA ALA A 517 10.63 10.65 4.17
C ALA A 517 10.47 10.63 5.71
N PRO A 518 10.45 11.80 6.38
CA PRO A 518 10.07 11.89 7.79
C PRO A 518 8.68 11.28 8.06
N ARG A 519 8.45 10.78 9.29
CA ARG A 519 7.16 10.17 9.67
C ARG A 519 5.99 11.16 9.65
N ASP A 520 6.30 12.43 9.84
CA ASP A 520 5.42 13.60 9.87
C ASP A 520 5.39 14.34 8.52
N VAL A 521 5.92 13.74 7.44
CA VAL A 521 5.79 14.29 6.09
C VAL A 521 4.31 14.47 5.74
N TYR A 522 3.96 15.67 5.26
CA TYR A 522 2.59 15.94 4.81
C TYR A 522 2.36 15.27 3.45
N MET A 523 1.76 14.08 3.47
CA MET A 523 1.56 13.23 2.28
C MET A 523 0.89 13.92 1.08
N PRO A 524 -0.09 14.84 1.23
CA PRO A 524 -0.64 15.57 0.09
C PRO A 524 0.41 16.39 -0.67
N ASP A 525 1.35 17.04 0.04
CA ASP A 525 2.45 17.79 -0.59
C ASP A 525 3.45 16.84 -1.27
N LEU A 526 3.76 15.71 -0.62
CA LEU A 526 4.63 14.69 -1.22
C LEU A 526 4.01 14.14 -2.51
N THR A 527 2.72 13.81 -2.48
CA THR A 527 1.96 13.31 -3.64
C THR A 527 1.85 14.39 -4.73
N ALA A 528 1.70 15.67 -4.39
CA ALA A 528 1.76 16.78 -5.34
C ALA A 528 3.12 16.88 -6.07
N VAL A 529 4.24 16.69 -5.37
CA VAL A 529 5.59 16.70 -5.99
C VAL A 529 6.01 15.38 -6.64
N GLY A 530 5.39 14.26 -6.29
CA GLY A 530 5.63 12.94 -6.90
C GLY A 530 5.21 12.88 -8.37
N ASP A 531 5.95 12.13 -9.19
CA ASP A 531 5.63 11.88 -10.61
C ASP A 531 4.91 10.53 -10.77
N VAL A 532 5.23 9.54 -9.93
CA VAL A 532 4.51 8.24 -9.80
C VAL A 532 4.50 7.84 -8.32
N LEU A 533 3.45 7.14 -7.87
CA LEU A 533 3.40 6.48 -6.57
C LEU A 533 3.32 4.96 -6.74
N LEU A 534 4.22 4.22 -6.09
CA LEU A 534 4.21 2.78 -5.92
C LEU A 534 3.69 2.40 -4.53
N GLY A 535 2.71 1.52 -4.45
CA GLY A 535 2.13 1.12 -3.16
C GLY A 535 1.05 0.06 -3.22
N LYS A 536 0.11 0.15 -2.27
CA LYS A 536 -1.12 -0.65 -2.22
C LYS A 536 -2.35 0.27 -2.29
N LEU A 537 -3.41 -0.17 -2.97
CA LEU A 537 -4.63 0.63 -3.13
C LEU A 537 -5.43 0.72 -1.83
N GLY A 538 -5.20 1.75 -1.01
CA GLY A 538 -6.08 2.13 0.10
C GLY A 538 -6.72 3.49 -0.17
N TYR A 539 -7.98 3.69 0.24
CA TYR A 539 -8.79 4.87 -0.12
C TYR A 539 -8.02 6.19 -0.02
N GLY A 540 -7.38 6.48 1.12
CA GLY A 540 -6.70 7.76 1.33
C GLY A 540 -5.52 8.03 0.38
N THR A 541 -4.77 7.00 -0.01
CA THR A 541 -3.68 7.16 -0.99
C THR A 541 -4.23 7.25 -2.41
N VAL A 542 -5.28 6.49 -2.72
CA VAL A 542 -5.96 6.57 -4.04
C VAL A 542 -6.61 7.93 -4.23
N SER A 543 -7.28 8.49 -3.22
CA SER A 543 -7.91 9.81 -3.31
C SER A 543 -6.88 10.94 -3.43
N GLU A 544 -5.78 10.90 -2.64
CA GLU A 544 -4.66 11.85 -2.77
C GLU A 544 -3.98 11.73 -4.17
N CYS A 545 -3.85 10.52 -4.73
CA CYS A 545 -3.34 10.31 -6.10
C CYS A 545 -4.28 10.86 -7.18
N VAL A 546 -5.59 10.61 -7.09
CA VAL A 546 -6.60 11.13 -8.03
C VAL A 546 -6.63 12.65 -8.01
N ASP A 547 -6.73 13.28 -6.83
CA ASP A 547 -6.73 14.74 -6.71
C ASP A 547 -5.43 15.38 -7.25
N ALA A 548 -4.26 14.87 -6.85
CA ALA A 548 -2.98 15.40 -7.29
C ALA A 548 -2.57 14.96 -8.72
N CYS A 549 -3.45 14.26 -9.44
CA CYS A 549 -3.21 13.64 -10.75
C CYS A 549 -1.90 12.82 -10.82
N THR A 550 -1.62 12.05 -9.77
CA THR A 550 -0.40 11.22 -9.64
C THR A 550 -0.70 9.78 -10.03
N PRO A 551 -0.08 9.24 -11.10
CA PRO A 551 -0.20 7.83 -11.47
C PRO A 551 0.16 6.89 -10.31
N PHE A 552 -0.63 5.83 -10.18
CA PHE A 552 -0.50 4.85 -9.10
C PHE A 552 -0.11 3.48 -9.69
N VAL A 553 1.12 3.05 -9.43
CA VAL A 553 1.55 1.65 -9.60
C VAL A 553 1.19 0.89 -8.34
N TYR A 554 0.35 -0.15 -8.44
CA TYR A 554 -0.14 -0.88 -7.27
C TYR A 554 0.15 -2.37 -7.33
N VAL A 555 0.54 -2.93 -6.18
CA VAL A 555 0.60 -4.38 -5.98
C VAL A 555 -0.78 -4.86 -5.55
N SER A 556 -1.41 -5.73 -6.34
CA SER A 556 -2.77 -6.20 -6.03
C SER A 556 -2.84 -7.04 -4.74
N ARG A 557 -3.93 -6.84 -4.01
CA ARG A 557 -4.29 -7.53 -2.78
C ARG A 557 -5.66 -8.22 -3.00
N PRO A 558 -5.71 -9.39 -3.66
CA PRO A 558 -6.95 -10.01 -4.12
C PRO A 558 -7.94 -10.41 -3.01
N LEU A 559 -7.50 -10.45 -1.74
CA LEU A 559 -8.36 -10.67 -0.56
C LEU A 559 -9.01 -9.38 0.00
N PHE A 560 -8.81 -8.23 -0.64
CA PHE A 560 -9.40 -6.94 -0.26
C PHE A 560 -10.48 -6.54 -1.25
N ILE A 561 -11.74 -6.81 -0.94
CA ILE A 561 -12.84 -6.49 -1.83
C ILE A 561 -12.96 -4.98 -2.14
N GLU A 562 -12.55 -4.11 -1.21
CA GLU A 562 -12.43 -2.66 -1.44
C GLU A 562 -11.56 -2.32 -2.67
N GLU A 563 -10.59 -3.16 -3.00
CA GLU A 563 -9.63 -2.91 -4.07
C GLU A 563 -10.27 -2.89 -5.45
N HIS A 564 -11.34 -3.68 -5.68
CA HIS A 564 -12.07 -3.64 -6.95
C HIS A 564 -12.78 -2.29 -7.14
N GLY A 565 -13.35 -1.71 -6.07
CA GLY A 565 -13.95 -0.37 -6.10
C GLY A 565 -12.91 0.72 -6.35
N LEU A 566 -11.75 0.62 -5.69
CA LEU A 566 -10.64 1.55 -5.89
C LEU A 566 -9.97 1.44 -7.27
N ARG A 567 -9.93 0.23 -7.87
CA ARG A 567 -9.51 0.01 -9.26
C ARG A 567 -10.44 0.73 -10.23
N LEU A 568 -11.76 0.58 -10.08
CA LEU A 568 -12.74 1.31 -10.89
C LEU A 568 -12.57 2.84 -10.79
N LEU A 569 -12.29 3.37 -9.59
CA LEU A 569 -12.02 4.80 -9.42
C LEU A 569 -10.75 5.25 -10.16
N LEU A 570 -9.67 4.48 -10.09
CA LEU A 570 -8.44 4.77 -10.84
C LEU A 570 -8.62 4.63 -12.37
N GLU A 571 -9.54 3.78 -12.81
CA GLU A 571 -9.90 3.63 -14.23
C GLU A 571 -10.79 4.77 -14.76
N GLN A 572 -11.54 5.46 -13.88
CA GLN A 572 -12.50 6.52 -14.23
C GLN A 572 -11.98 7.95 -14.01
N GLU A 573 -11.28 8.20 -12.90
CA GLU A 573 -10.83 9.53 -12.46
C GLU A 573 -9.29 9.64 -12.33
N GLY A 574 -8.52 8.57 -12.56
CA GLY A 574 -7.08 8.54 -12.28
C GLY A 574 -6.24 7.81 -13.33
N VAL A 575 -5.10 7.28 -12.89
CA VAL A 575 -4.25 6.35 -13.65
C VAL A 575 -3.78 5.25 -12.70
N GLY A 576 -4.20 4.01 -12.95
CA GLY A 576 -3.72 2.82 -12.26
C GLY A 576 -2.95 1.88 -13.20
N VAL A 577 -1.80 1.41 -12.74
CA VAL A 577 -1.00 0.33 -13.34
C VAL A 577 -0.83 -0.78 -12.31
N GLU A 578 -1.16 -2.02 -12.68
CA GLU A 578 -0.99 -3.17 -11.80
C GLU A 578 0.45 -3.69 -11.92
N LEU A 579 1.19 -3.69 -10.81
CA LEU A 579 2.49 -4.35 -10.71
C LEU A 579 2.28 -5.74 -10.10
N SER A 580 2.68 -6.78 -10.85
CA SER A 580 2.58 -8.15 -10.35
C SER A 580 3.38 -8.32 -9.06
N ARG A 581 2.88 -9.13 -8.12
CA ARG A 581 3.61 -9.42 -6.88
C ARG A 581 5.00 -10.02 -7.18
N GLN A 582 5.12 -10.84 -8.21
CA GLN A 582 6.38 -11.44 -8.64
C GLN A 582 7.40 -10.39 -9.10
N SER A 583 7.00 -9.46 -9.99
CA SER A 583 7.85 -8.36 -10.46
C SER A 583 8.25 -7.44 -9.30
N TYR A 584 7.28 -7.11 -8.43
CA TYR A 584 7.52 -6.33 -7.24
C TYR A 584 8.56 -6.96 -6.29
N GLU A 585 8.42 -8.26 -5.99
CA GLU A 585 9.35 -9.02 -5.13
C GLU A 585 10.72 -9.23 -5.80
N ALA A 586 10.77 -9.34 -7.13
CA ALA A 586 12.02 -9.39 -7.91
C ALA A 586 12.77 -8.06 -7.94
N GLY A 587 12.10 -6.93 -7.69
CA GLY A 587 12.66 -5.59 -7.86
C GLY A 587 12.55 -5.04 -9.29
N ASP A 588 11.72 -5.67 -10.12
CA ASP A 588 11.36 -5.22 -11.46
C ASP A 588 10.19 -4.23 -11.36
N TRP A 589 10.50 -2.95 -11.15
CA TRP A 589 9.52 -1.89 -10.97
C TRP A 589 9.53 -0.89 -12.13
N ALA A 590 10.67 -0.75 -12.82
CA ALA A 590 10.90 0.27 -13.85
C ALA A 590 9.81 0.29 -14.92
N SER A 591 9.50 -0.86 -15.53
CA SER A 591 8.54 -0.97 -16.64
C SER A 591 7.13 -0.48 -16.24
N ALA A 592 6.66 -0.83 -15.04
CA ALA A 592 5.37 -0.37 -14.54
C ALA A 592 5.38 1.14 -14.15
N VAL A 593 6.52 1.65 -13.67
CA VAL A 593 6.71 3.08 -13.38
C VAL A 593 6.76 3.90 -14.67
N GLU A 594 7.43 3.41 -15.71
CA GLU A 594 7.47 4.00 -17.05
C GLU A 594 6.07 4.05 -17.68
N GLU A 595 5.31 2.95 -17.63
CA GLU A 595 3.92 2.90 -18.13
C GLU A 595 3.02 3.89 -17.38
N ALA A 596 3.08 3.90 -16.04
CA ALA A 596 2.28 4.79 -15.20
C ALA A 596 2.60 6.27 -15.47
N PHE A 597 3.89 6.59 -15.59
CA PHE A 597 4.36 7.92 -15.92
C PHE A 597 3.86 8.37 -17.30
N ALA A 598 4.05 7.53 -18.33
CA ALA A 598 3.59 7.82 -19.69
C ALA A 598 2.08 8.05 -19.76
N ARG A 599 1.28 7.26 -19.03
CA ARG A 599 -0.18 7.35 -19.02
C ARG A 599 -0.75 8.58 -18.29
N GLY A 600 0.02 9.26 -17.43
CA GLY A 600 -0.52 10.38 -16.64
C GLY A 600 0.34 11.64 -16.53
N THR A 601 1.53 11.68 -17.12
CA THR A 601 2.44 12.85 -17.11
C THR A 601 1.74 14.15 -17.54
N ASP A 602 0.87 14.10 -18.55
CA ASP A 602 0.16 15.28 -19.05
C ASP A 602 -0.85 15.85 -18.04
N MET A 603 -1.60 14.99 -17.36
CA MET A 603 -2.53 15.42 -16.31
C MET A 603 -1.75 15.98 -15.12
N LYS A 604 -0.67 15.30 -14.73
CA LYS A 604 0.22 15.74 -13.65
C LYS A 604 0.83 17.11 -13.93
N ALA A 605 1.33 17.33 -15.15
CA ALA A 605 1.89 18.60 -15.59
C ALA A 605 0.84 19.73 -15.57
N ARG A 606 -0.40 19.44 -16.01
CA ARG A 606 -1.52 20.39 -15.95
C ARG A 606 -1.90 20.76 -14.52
N LYS A 607 -2.12 19.80 -13.61
CA LYS A 607 -2.40 20.08 -12.18
C LYS A 607 -1.28 20.89 -11.55
N ARG A 608 0.00 20.56 -11.82
CA ARG A 608 1.14 21.34 -11.30
C ARG A 608 1.22 22.78 -11.85
N LYS A 609 0.89 23.00 -13.13
CA LYS A 609 0.96 24.32 -13.78
C LYS A 609 -0.16 25.26 -13.34
N TYR A 610 -1.37 24.73 -13.17
CA TYR A 610 -2.57 25.54 -12.97
C TYR A 610 -3.18 25.43 -11.55
N GLY A 611 -2.73 24.48 -10.73
CA GLY A 611 -3.27 24.21 -9.40
C GLY A 611 -4.53 23.36 -9.46
N ASP A 612 -5.54 23.74 -8.68
CA ASP A 612 -6.91 23.19 -8.77
C ASP A 612 -7.90 24.25 -9.31
N PRO A 613 -7.83 24.62 -10.60
CA PRO A 613 -8.85 25.45 -11.21
C PRO A 613 -9.97 24.57 -11.75
N ALA A 614 -11.22 24.99 -11.52
CA ALA A 614 -12.36 24.49 -12.26
C ALA A 614 -12.03 24.48 -13.77
N TRP A 615 -12.24 23.33 -14.41
CA TRP A 615 -12.12 23.14 -15.85
C TRP A 615 -13.06 24.11 -16.58
N ARG A 616 -12.57 25.32 -16.86
CA ARG A 616 -13.36 26.34 -17.54
C ARG A 616 -13.61 25.85 -18.96
N CYS A 617 -14.87 25.66 -19.27
CA CYS A 617 -15.37 25.83 -20.63
C CYS A 617 -15.09 27.28 -21.07
N SER A 618 -13.92 27.52 -21.65
CA SER A 618 -13.74 28.45 -22.74
C SER A 618 -13.61 27.57 -23.99
N GLU A 619 -14.58 27.59 -24.90
CA GLU A 619 -14.64 28.62 -25.94
C GLU A 619 -13.32 28.72 -26.71
N ASP A 620 -12.89 27.61 -27.31
CA ASP A 620 -11.90 27.56 -28.40
C ASP A 620 -12.12 26.27 -29.22
N ALA A 621 -13.19 26.28 -30.02
CA ALA A 621 -13.48 25.26 -31.03
C ALA A 621 -14.13 25.89 -32.27
N ASN A 622 -13.66 27.08 -32.64
CA ASN A 622 -13.92 27.68 -33.95
C ASN A 622 -12.64 27.61 -34.79
N ASP A 623 -12.14 26.39 -35.00
CA ASP A 623 -11.21 26.09 -36.09
C ASP A 623 -11.37 24.64 -36.54
N GLY A 624 -11.66 24.47 -37.83
CA GLY A 624 -11.99 23.16 -38.40
C GLY A 624 -10.76 22.39 -38.85
N HIS A 625 -10.26 21.49 -38.01
CA HIS A 625 -9.43 20.38 -38.50
C HIS A 625 -9.63 19.10 -37.67
N ALA A 626 -10.47 18.20 -38.18
CA ALA A 626 -10.63 16.87 -37.60
C ALA A 626 -9.38 16.02 -37.89
N SER A 627 -8.54 15.81 -36.87
CA SER A 627 -7.49 14.78 -36.89
C SER A 627 -7.99 13.55 -36.14
N VAL A 628 -8.16 12.44 -36.86
CA VAL A 628 -8.60 11.16 -36.30
C VAL A 628 -7.42 10.47 -35.62
N CYS A 629 -7.45 10.36 -34.29
CA CYS A 629 -6.50 9.55 -33.53
C CYS A 629 -7.22 8.80 -32.38
N GLY A 630 -7.19 7.47 -32.45
CA GLY A 630 -7.28 6.49 -31.34
C GLY A 630 -8.28 6.74 -30.20
N GLY A 631 -9.35 5.95 -30.14
CA GLY A 631 -10.36 6.07 -29.08
C GLY A 631 -9.87 5.70 -27.68
N GLY A 632 -9.80 6.69 -26.78
CA GLY A 632 -9.83 6.52 -25.33
C GLY A 632 -11.25 6.69 -24.78
N ARG A 633 -11.72 5.76 -23.94
CA ARG A 633 -13.04 5.87 -23.29
C ARG A 633 -13.02 7.00 -22.26
N GLY A 634 -14.14 7.72 -22.13
CA GLY A 634 -14.18 9.05 -21.50
C GLY A 634 -13.72 9.08 -20.05
N MET A 635 -12.77 9.97 -19.76
CA MET A 635 -12.48 10.44 -18.41
C MET A 635 -13.63 11.33 -17.92
N GLY A 636 -14.00 11.16 -16.64
CA GLY A 636 -15.25 11.66 -16.08
C GLY A 636 -15.42 13.19 -16.04
N SER A 637 -16.66 13.59 -15.75
CA SER A 637 -17.12 14.97 -15.53
C SER A 637 -16.13 15.83 -14.75
N GLY A 638 -15.86 17.03 -15.27
CA GLY A 638 -14.74 17.88 -14.84
C GLY A 638 -14.64 18.15 -13.34
N ALA A 639 -13.40 18.17 -12.84
CA ALA A 639 -13.07 18.50 -11.47
C ALA A 639 -13.59 19.91 -11.12
N LYS A 640 -14.66 19.94 -10.31
CA LYS A 640 -14.97 21.10 -9.48
C LYS A 640 -13.90 21.20 -8.38
N ASP A 641 -13.67 22.40 -7.87
CA ASP A 641 -12.84 22.63 -6.68
C ASP A 641 -13.30 21.69 -5.55
N ARG A 642 -12.45 20.73 -5.16
CA ARG A 642 -12.80 19.71 -4.16
C ARG A 642 -13.14 20.34 -2.81
N GLN A 643 -12.63 21.54 -2.52
CA GLN A 643 -13.00 22.31 -1.33
C GLN A 643 -14.40 22.91 -1.42
N VAL A 644 -14.88 23.27 -2.62
CA VAL A 644 -16.31 23.64 -2.83
C VAL A 644 -17.18 22.41 -2.61
N GLU A 645 -16.87 21.29 -3.25
CA GLU A 645 -17.69 20.07 -3.12
C GLU A 645 -17.78 19.60 -1.65
N GLY A 646 -16.67 19.63 -0.91
CA GLY A 646 -16.65 19.30 0.51
C GLY A 646 -17.50 20.25 1.38
N ARG A 647 -17.55 21.55 1.05
CA ARG A 647 -18.45 22.52 1.71
C ARG A 647 -19.91 22.30 1.35
N GLU A 648 -20.23 22.00 0.08
CA GLU A 648 -21.58 21.65 -0.37
C GLU A 648 -22.11 20.40 0.35
N MET A 649 -21.27 19.35 0.46
CA MET A 649 -21.57 18.13 1.22
C MET A 649 -21.81 18.42 2.71
N ALA A 650 -21.01 19.28 3.33
CA ALA A 650 -21.18 19.67 4.73
C ALA A 650 -22.50 20.45 4.96
N ALA A 651 -22.85 21.38 4.06
CA ALA A 651 -24.13 22.09 4.11
C ALA A 651 -25.33 21.12 3.97
N GLN A 652 -25.26 20.16 3.04
CA GLN A 652 -26.29 19.12 2.88
C GLN A 652 -26.47 18.26 4.15
N VAL A 653 -25.39 17.96 4.89
CA VAL A 653 -25.49 17.26 6.18
C VAL A 653 -26.22 18.12 7.22
N MET A 654 -25.88 19.39 7.34
CA MET A 654 -26.54 20.32 8.27
C MET A 654 -28.03 20.44 7.96
N ASP A 655 -28.40 20.62 6.69
CA ASP A 655 -29.80 20.74 6.26
C ASP A 655 -30.58 19.43 6.29
N TRP A 656 -29.92 18.27 6.26
CA TRP A 656 -30.56 16.98 6.51
C TRP A 656 -30.89 16.80 8.00
N ILE A 657 -30.00 17.21 8.91
CA ILE A 657 -30.22 17.10 10.37
C ILE A 657 -31.34 18.04 10.84
N LYS A 658 -31.42 19.27 10.29
CA LYS A 658 -32.51 20.22 10.55
C LYS A 658 -33.91 19.68 10.18
N LYS A 659 -34.02 18.58 9.43
CA LYS A 659 -35.30 17.90 9.09
C LYS A 659 -35.62 16.74 10.03
N TRP A 660 -34.69 16.39 10.92
CA TRP A 660 -34.81 15.32 11.89
C TRP A 660 -35.10 15.87 13.30
N THR A 661 -34.51 17.01 13.63
CA THR A 661 -34.79 17.83 14.83
C THR A 661 -36.10 18.61 14.70
#